data_AF-W1NTH2-F1
#
_entry.id   AF-W1NTH2-F1
#
_cell.length_a   1.000
_cell.length_b   1.000
_cell.length_c   1.000
_cell.angle_alpha   90.00
_cell.angle_beta   90.00
_cell.angle_gamma   90.00
#
_symmetry.space_group_name_H-M   'P 1'
#
loop_
_entity.id
_entity.type
_entity.pdbx_description
1 polymer ?
#
loop_
_entity_poly.entity_id
_entity_poly.type
_entity_poly.pdbx_seq_one_letter_code
_entity_poly.pdbx_strand_id
1 'polypeptide(L)'
;MSPEGILSERDHILPEQVHLLLERTTTMSEHCGSIRCIVGANVCITGARFCIARATYSTIGALWLQKVYCWSELPYGRSALSSLLERLIWLPEDCGSRRNAKHGGEIFDRMSFDILIDQRRTRSSLLRLKVRYRHMLTEPIKNTSVDYEVELCNGAEKDIILPVQCLRNYPKEDLFGKIVMVRFDSTVLFKEGQMLELKSVHRAFASIKYLCNAGAKVVIVTDWGEPNGSTRLPTQSVADYLSKFLQVKVLAADGIYGRVQSKQQKLETADILLLENLSVYKEEVANCPIFSEKLSSGIDIFVNDAFSDSHRILASTVGVVRFAHASVAGFHFEEELLRLTKALEIIKRPYIAVIGGGNLMDKSSALCHLASHCDGLVFVGTMAFQFMHALGLPVSSGLLEVGAAAEALKLINLAKERNIPILIPRDFWCMNSENPKLLNVFPAHDLLDGWKPIDLGPKSLTDISSLLSESKKVLWIGPVKLGTSQEKNGASRLVFTLGQACANGCLLTVVGRAACKAIKEVETSQSMQYCFKSAAVVWKILKGQSLPGVAALDQAYPYVLNWSSIYDDPSGPLIVDIGSGNGLFLLRMARTWSSLNFLGLEINKKLVHRCLESVQKFGLRNGHFISTNATTTFRSIVSSYPGFLLLVSVQCPDPDFNKSDHRWRMLQRTLIEAITDLLSGEGKVFLQSDIKSVATRMKQQFIRYGRGKLLVDVDGIGVEYDGEGWLKHNPFSVQSDWEQHVIDRGDPMYRVMLAKADGN
;
A
#
# COMPACT_ATOMS: atom_id res chain seq x y z
N MET A 1 -54.48 15.08 39.83
CA MET A 1 -54.66 16.33 39.08
C MET A 1 -53.29 16.79 38.62
N SER A 2 -53.07 16.77 37.32
CA SER A 2 -51.91 17.31 36.61
C SER A 2 -52.08 18.83 36.37
N PRO A 3 -50.99 19.60 36.31
CA PRO A 3 -50.99 20.98 35.80
C PRO A 3 -50.28 21.11 34.43
N GLU A 4 -50.79 22.07 33.65
CA GLU A 4 -50.12 23.18 32.92
C GLU A 4 -48.81 22.91 32.15
N GLY A 5 -48.51 23.46 30.97
CA GLY A 5 -49.10 24.52 30.13
C GLY A 5 -48.03 25.05 29.14
N ILE A 6 -48.39 26.08 28.36
CA ILE A 6 -47.56 27.09 27.65
C ILE A 6 -47.61 27.10 26.10
N LEU A 7 -48.04 28.26 25.56
CA LEU A 7 -47.79 28.80 24.22
C LEU A 7 -47.67 30.34 24.27
N SER A 8 -46.78 30.91 23.43
CA SER A 8 -46.70 32.30 22.89
C SER A 8 -46.41 33.47 23.87
N GLU A 9 -45.79 34.63 23.56
CA GLU A 9 -45.20 35.27 22.37
C GLU A 9 -44.26 36.42 22.82
N ARG A 10 -43.60 37.07 21.84
CA ARG A 10 -42.60 38.18 21.77
C ARG A 10 -42.63 39.36 22.76
N ASP A 11 -41.46 40.00 22.97
CA ASP A 11 -41.30 41.47 22.98
C ASP A 11 -39.85 42.00 22.80
N HIS A 12 -39.73 43.29 22.49
CA HIS A 12 -38.67 44.08 21.80
C HIS A 12 -37.46 44.63 22.63
N ILE A 13 -36.46 45.19 21.90
CA ILE A 13 -35.70 46.49 22.08
C ILE A 13 -34.13 46.38 21.97
N LEU A 14 -33.52 47.33 21.22
CA LEU A 14 -32.07 47.56 20.91
C LEU A 14 -31.40 48.66 21.83
N PRO A 15 -30.25 49.33 21.53
CA PRO A 15 -28.92 49.09 22.15
C PRO A 15 -28.12 50.35 22.63
N GLU A 16 -27.20 50.22 23.59
CA GLU A 16 -26.18 51.23 23.98
C GLU A 16 -25.00 50.48 24.68
N GLN A 17 -23.71 50.82 24.70
CA GLN A 17 -22.79 51.83 24.13
C GLN A 17 -21.37 51.52 24.71
N VAL A 18 -20.30 52.26 24.29
CA VAL A 18 -19.01 52.53 25.02
C VAL A 18 -17.87 51.47 24.94
N HIS A 19 -16.59 51.68 24.58
CA HIS A 19 -15.61 52.80 24.38
C HIS A 19 -14.54 52.38 23.30
N LEU A 20 -14.14 53.14 22.24
CA LEU A 20 -13.13 54.26 22.11
C LEU A 20 -11.73 53.96 22.73
N LEU A 21 -10.53 54.29 22.19
CA LEU A 21 -10.01 54.90 20.95
C LEU A 21 -8.45 54.77 20.93
N LEU A 22 -7.87 54.58 19.73
CA LEU A 22 -6.60 55.09 19.15
C LEU A 22 -5.37 55.48 20.01
N GLU A 23 -4.18 54.99 19.60
CA GLU A 23 -3.04 55.85 19.18
C GLU A 23 -2.16 55.22 18.07
N ARG A 24 -2.08 55.95 16.93
CA ARG A 24 -0.96 56.16 15.95
C ARG A 24 -0.47 54.98 15.08
N THR A 25 -0.89 54.83 13.80
CA THR A 25 -0.39 55.47 12.53
C THR A 25 1.12 55.31 12.30
N THR A 26 1.65 54.78 11.18
CA THR A 26 1.45 55.23 9.78
C THR A 26 2.05 54.25 8.74
N THR A 27 1.34 54.06 7.60
CA THR A 27 1.79 54.05 6.17
C THR A 27 2.75 52.95 5.65
N MET A 28 2.64 52.35 4.45
CA MET A 28 1.89 52.60 3.20
C MET A 28 1.66 51.28 2.42
N SER A 29 0.49 51.23 1.74
CA SER A 29 0.22 50.80 0.33
C SER A 29 0.67 49.42 -0.18
N GLU A 30 -0.10 48.69 -0.99
CA GLU A 30 -1.41 48.92 -1.57
C GLU A 30 -1.93 47.61 -2.18
N HIS A 31 -3.19 47.35 -1.87
CA HIS A 31 -4.27 46.87 -2.74
C HIS A 31 -4.26 45.42 -3.24
N CYS A 32 -5.17 44.58 -2.74
CA CYS A 32 -6.63 44.53 -2.96
C CYS A 32 -6.93 43.57 -4.13
N GLY A 33 -7.82 42.61 -4.06
CA GLY A 33 -8.80 42.31 -3.04
C GLY A 33 -9.50 41.00 -3.37
N SER A 34 -9.90 40.34 -2.29
CA SER A 34 -10.94 39.33 -2.18
C SER A 34 -12.21 39.62 -3.01
N ILE A 35 -12.95 38.57 -3.36
CA ILE A 35 -14.36 38.37 -2.93
C ILE A 35 -14.78 36.91 -3.19
N ARG A 36 -15.32 36.27 -2.14
CA ARG A 36 -16.26 35.14 -2.23
C ARG A 36 -17.69 35.70 -2.27
N CYS A 37 -18.57 35.15 -3.11
CA CYS A 37 -19.78 34.42 -2.68
C CYS A 37 -20.88 34.30 -3.78
N ILE A 38 -21.34 33.05 -3.98
CA ILE A 38 -22.74 32.58 -3.95
C ILE A 38 -23.71 32.90 -5.13
N VAL A 39 -24.07 31.80 -5.82
CA VAL A 39 -25.37 31.36 -6.41
C VAL A 39 -26.03 32.15 -7.54
N GLY A 40 -26.35 31.44 -8.63
CA GLY A 40 -27.42 31.81 -9.56
C GLY A 40 -27.28 31.15 -10.94
N ALA A 41 -28.04 30.09 -11.20
CA ALA A 41 -28.19 29.52 -12.53
C ALA A 41 -29.08 30.43 -13.39
N ASN A 42 -28.65 30.72 -14.62
CA ASN A 42 -29.54 30.89 -15.78
C ASN A 42 -28.76 30.88 -17.09
N VAL A 43 -29.31 30.14 -18.05
CA VAL A 43 -28.80 29.91 -19.41
C VAL A 43 -29.08 31.13 -20.28
N CYS A 44 -28.08 31.58 -21.06
CA CYS A 44 -28.31 32.23 -22.36
C CYS A 44 -27.08 32.04 -23.26
N ILE A 45 -27.30 31.35 -24.37
CA ILE A 45 -26.39 31.23 -25.50
C ILE A 45 -26.67 32.43 -26.42
N THR A 46 -25.65 33.19 -26.82
CA THR A 46 -25.62 33.96 -28.08
C THR A 46 -24.23 34.51 -28.38
N GLY A 47 -23.81 34.42 -29.64
CA GLY A 47 -23.02 35.47 -30.29
C GLY A 47 -21.50 35.27 -30.37
N ALA A 48 -21.04 34.91 -31.57
CA ALA A 48 -19.65 34.78 -31.99
C ALA A 48 -18.79 36.05 -31.84
N ARG A 49 -17.46 35.89 -31.72
CA ARG A 49 -16.47 36.48 -32.65
C ARG A 49 -15.06 35.92 -32.44
N PHE A 50 -14.54 35.34 -33.51
CA PHE A 50 -13.15 34.98 -33.73
C PHE A 50 -12.27 36.24 -33.81
N CYS A 51 -11.15 36.25 -33.08
CA CYS A 51 -9.96 37.01 -33.46
C CYS A 51 -8.77 36.04 -33.41
N ILE A 52 -8.23 35.73 -34.59
CA ILE A 52 -6.99 34.97 -34.78
C ILE A 52 -5.84 35.95 -34.67
N ALA A 53 -4.93 35.70 -33.74
CA ALA A 53 -3.56 36.19 -33.80
C ALA A 53 -2.61 35.00 -33.64
N ARG A 54 -1.71 34.85 -34.61
CA ARG A 54 -0.71 33.80 -34.78
C ARG A 54 0.21 33.66 -33.55
N ALA A 55 0.36 32.43 -33.06
CA ALA A 55 1.59 31.96 -32.45
C ALA A 55 1.93 30.56 -33.00
N THR A 56 3.17 30.43 -33.44
CA THR A 56 3.75 29.32 -34.20
C THR A 56 3.97 28.06 -33.35
N TYR A 57 3.89 26.92 -34.03
CA TYR A 57 3.91 25.54 -33.57
C TYR A 57 5.03 25.19 -32.55
N SER A 58 4.63 24.95 -31.31
CA SER A 58 5.01 23.74 -30.55
C SER A 58 3.97 23.51 -29.46
N THR A 59 3.62 22.24 -29.19
CA THR A 59 2.72 21.79 -28.11
C THR A 59 1.21 21.70 -28.42
N ILE A 60 0.80 20.73 -29.25
CA ILE A 60 -0.50 20.05 -29.08
C ILE A 60 -0.25 18.55 -29.12
N GLY A 61 -0.20 17.94 -27.94
CA GLY A 61 -0.02 16.50 -27.76
C GLY A 61 -0.23 16.07 -26.32
N ALA A 62 -1.03 16.81 -25.52
CA ALA A 62 -1.38 16.42 -24.16
C ALA A 62 -2.54 17.28 -23.60
N LEU A 63 -3.66 17.38 -24.33
CA LEU A 63 -4.91 17.96 -23.81
C LEU A 63 -6.14 17.48 -24.57
N TRP A 64 -6.14 16.22 -25.00
CA TRP A 64 -7.24 15.60 -25.75
C TRP A 64 -7.83 14.32 -25.12
N LEU A 65 -7.59 14.08 -23.82
CA LEU A 65 -8.14 12.91 -23.12
C LEU A 65 -8.77 13.22 -21.76
N GLN A 66 -9.14 14.47 -21.48
CA GLN A 66 -9.78 14.85 -20.22
C GLN A 66 -11.00 15.77 -20.35
N LYS A 67 -11.55 15.92 -21.57
CA LYS A 67 -12.79 16.68 -21.83
C LYS A 67 -13.82 15.95 -22.70
N VAL A 68 -13.79 14.60 -22.72
CA VAL A 68 -14.85 13.76 -23.34
C VAL A 68 -15.70 13.01 -22.29
N TYR A 69 -15.37 13.11 -21.00
CA TYR A 69 -16.11 12.41 -19.93
C TYR A 69 -17.14 13.27 -19.16
N CYS A 70 -17.56 14.40 -19.71
CA CYS A 70 -18.52 15.28 -19.02
C CYS A 70 -19.71 15.74 -19.89
N TRP A 71 -20.05 14.97 -20.95
CA TRP A 71 -21.20 15.26 -21.83
C TRP A 71 -21.99 13.99 -22.17
N SER A 72 -22.25 13.13 -21.18
CA SER A 72 -23.11 11.94 -21.34
C SER A 72 -24.26 11.84 -20.33
N GLU A 73 -24.58 12.91 -19.61
CA GLU A 73 -25.72 12.95 -18.69
C GLU A 73 -26.70 14.08 -19.03
N LEU A 74 -27.26 14.08 -20.25
CA LEU A 74 -28.56 14.71 -20.53
C LEU A 74 -29.27 13.94 -21.66
N PRO A 75 -30.61 13.75 -21.57
CA PRO A 75 -31.33 12.86 -22.45
C PRO A 75 -31.78 13.61 -23.72
N TYR A 76 -30.90 13.87 -24.68
CA TYR A 76 -31.21 14.15 -26.10
C TYR A 76 -29.89 14.25 -26.88
N GLY A 77 -29.35 13.12 -27.32
CA GLY A 77 -28.04 13.07 -28.00
C GLY A 77 -27.84 11.87 -28.94
N ARG A 78 -28.91 11.25 -29.42
CA ARG A 78 -28.85 10.20 -30.45
C ARG A 78 -29.23 10.77 -31.82
N SER A 79 -28.32 11.52 -32.46
CA SER A 79 -28.36 11.74 -33.93
C SER A 79 -27.11 12.41 -34.55
N ALA A 80 -25.97 12.52 -33.85
CA ALA A 80 -24.78 13.18 -34.40
C ALA A 80 -23.48 12.34 -34.26
N LEU A 81 -23.59 11.03 -34.48
CA LEU A 81 -22.45 10.09 -34.41
C LEU A 81 -22.46 9.05 -35.54
N SER A 82 -23.08 9.38 -36.68
CA SER A 82 -23.04 8.56 -37.90
C SER A 82 -22.37 9.26 -39.10
N SER A 83 -21.72 10.41 -38.94
CA SER A 83 -21.05 11.12 -40.06
C SER A 83 -19.56 11.42 -39.86
N LEU A 84 -18.93 10.88 -38.81
CA LEU A 84 -17.51 11.13 -38.52
C LEU A 84 -16.59 9.89 -38.59
N LEU A 85 -17.12 8.74 -39.02
CA LEU A 85 -16.36 7.48 -39.15
C LEU A 85 -16.20 6.98 -40.60
N GLU A 86 -16.43 7.84 -41.60
CA GLU A 86 -16.26 7.49 -43.03
C GLU A 86 -15.14 8.25 -43.76
N ARG A 87 -14.30 9.03 -43.07
CA ARG A 87 -13.15 9.69 -43.70
C ARG A 87 -11.94 9.64 -42.80
N LEU A 88 -11.13 8.59 -42.97
CA LEU A 88 -9.66 8.59 -42.80
C LEU A 88 -9.11 7.19 -43.15
N ILE A 89 -9.27 6.80 -44.41
CA ILE A 89 -8.36 5.90 -45.11
C ILE A 89 -7.80 6.75 -46.24
N TRP A 90 -6.51 7.06 -46.24
CA TRP A 90 -5.65 7.17 -47.43
C TRP A 90 -4.19 7.37 -46.99
N LEU A 91 -3.33 6.51 -47.54
CA LEU A 91 -1.87 6.52 -47.43
C LEU A 91 -1.25 7.62 -48.33
N PRO A 92 0.04 7.97 -48.15
CA PRO A 92 0.71 9.07 -48.83
C PRO A 92 1.49 8.64 -50.10
N GLU A 93 1.43 9.45 -51.16
CA GLU A 93 2.32 9.54 -52.33
C GLU A 93 2.17 10.99 -52.88
N ASP A 94 3.13 11.74 -53.44
CA ASP A 94 4.55 11.55 -53.76
C ASP A 94 5.18 12.91 -54.16
N CYS A 95 6.51 13.06 -54.00
CA CYS A 95 7.45 13.96 -54.71
C CYS A 95 8.80 13.94 -53.95
N GLY A 96 9.95 13.49 -54.46
CA GLY A 96 10.33 12.89 -55.71
C GLY A 96 11.87 12.91 -55.77
N SER A 97 12.52 11.76 -55.93
CA SER A 97 13.79 11.66 -56.67
C SER A 97 14.04 10.22 -57.12
N ARG A 98 14.33 10.10 -58.42
CA ARG A 98 14.40 8.87 -59.22
C ARG A 98 15.57 7.98 -58.82
N ARG A 99 15.38 6.65 -58.88
CA ARG A 99 15.98 5.73 -59.88
C ARG A 99 15.71 4.25 -59.52
N ASN A 100 15.18 3.51 -60.50
CA ASN A 100 15.43 2.09 -60.87
C ASN A 100 15.26 1.00 -59.76
N ALA A 101 14.62 -0.15 -59.95
CA ALA A 101 13.99 -0.79 -61.10
C ALA A 101 13.13 -1.98 -60.58
N LYS A 102 11.95 -2.14 -61.16
CA LYS A 102 11.33 -3.37 -61.68
C LYS A 102 11.47 -4.74 -60.95
N HIS A 103 10.27 -5.27 -60.63
CA HIS A 103 9.78 -6.67 -60.74
C HIS A 103 10.07 -7.60 -59.54
N GLY A 104 9.12 -8.35 -58.98
CA GLY A 104 7.70 -8.58 -59.30
C GLY A 104 7.24 -9.95 -58.72
N GLY A 105 5.93 -10.09 -58.44
CA GLY A 105 5.21 -11.36 -58.18
C GLY A 105 5.18 -11.79 -56.70
N GLU A 106 4.09 -11.62 -55.95
CA GLU A 106 2.79 -12.33 -55.95
C GLU A 106 2.80 -13.76 -55.37
N ILE A 107 1.67 -14.05 -54.71
CA ILE A 107 1.10 -15.34 -54.28
C ILE A 107 1.39 -15.73 -52.83
N PHE A 108 0.35 -15.65 -51.98
CA PHE A 108 0.02 -16.73 -51.05
C PHE A 108 -1.49 -16.78 -50.82
N ASP A 109 -2.09 -17.88 -51.29
CA ASP A 109 -3.36 -18.40 -50.84
C ASP A 109 -3.11 -19.85 -50.34
N ARG A 110 -3.83 -20.21 -49.27
CA ARG A 110 -4.13 -21.56 -48.74
C ARG A 110 -3.13 -22.42 -47.93
N MET A 111 -3.65 -22.74 -46.73
CA MET A 111 -3.82 -24.07 -46.10
C MET A 111 -2.74 -24.67 -45.18
N SER A 112 -3.09 -24.68 -43.88
CA SER A 112 -3.33 -25.86 -43.02
C SER A 112 -2.18 -26.69 -42.43
N PHE A 113 -2.52 -27.27 -41.26
CA PHE A 113 -1.87 -28.33 -40.46
C PHE A 113 -0.76 -27.84 -39.48
N ASP A 114 -0.65 -28.28 -38.22
CA ASP A 114 -1.21 -29.44 -37.54
C ASP A 114 -1.15 -29.27 -36.01
N ILE A 115 -2.14 -29.83 -35.31
CA ILE A 115 -2.16 -30.00 -33.84
C ILE A 115 -1.71 -31.42 -33.56
N LEU A 116 -0.52 -31.59 -32.95
CA LEU A 116 -0.09 -32.89 -32.44
C LEU A 116 -0.45 -33.01 -30.94
N ILE A 117 -1.41 -33.89 -30.67
CA ILE A 117 -1.65 -34.51 -29.37
C ILE A 117 -0.71 -35.72 -29.29
N ASP A 118 0.17 -35.76 -28.28
CA ASP A 118 0.87 -37.00 -27.90
C ASP A 118 0.42 -37.45 -26.50
N GLN A 119 -0.25 -38.60 -26.47
CA GLN A 119 -0.43 -39.41 -25.28
C GLN A 119 0.36 -40.70 -25.46
N ARG A 120 1.34 -40.95 -24.57
CA ARG A 120 1.69 -42.31 -24.11
C ARG A 120 2.44 -42.30 -22.76
N ARG A 121 1.89 -43.09 -21.83
CA ARG A 121 2.44 -43.73 -20.61
C ARG A 121 3.94 -44.11 -20.75
N THR A 122 4.83 -44.13 -19.73
CA THR A 122 4.78 -44.83 -18.43
C THR A 122 6.08 -44.59 -17.60
N ARG A 123 5.96 -44.73 -16.26
CA ARG A 123 6.95 -45.24 -15.26
C ARG A 123 8.11 -44.36 -14.73
N SER A 124 7.91 -43.95 -13.47
CA SER A 124 8.82 -44.03 -12.31
C SER A 124 10.31 -44.34 -12.51
N SER A 125 11.17 -43.44 -12.03
CA SER A 125 12.36 -43.81 -11.24
C SER A 125 12.93 -42.59 -10.51
N LEU A 126 12.73 -42.59 -9.19
CA LEU A 126 13.48 -41.80 -8.21
C LEU A 126 14.95 -42.22 -8.26
N LEU A 127 15.86 -41.26 -8.49
CA LEU A 127 17.28 -41.43 -8.20
C LEU A 127 17.74 -40.29 -7.28
N ARG A 128 17.78 -40.63 -5.99
CA ARG A 128 18.39 -39.87 -4.90
C ARG A 128 19.90 -39.90 -5.07
N LEU A 129 20.52 -38.74 -5.24
CA LEU A 129 21.96 -38.57 -4.99
C LEU A 129 22.14 -38.03 -3.56
N LYS A 130 22.51 -38.95 -2.66
CA LYS A 130 23.07 -38.66 -1.34
C LYS A 130 24.57 -38.38 -1.53
N VAL A 131 25.03 -37.20 -1.15
CA VAL A 131 26.45 -36.98 -0.82
C VAL A 131 26.55 -36.58 0.65
N ARG A 132 27.29 -37.42 1.39
CA ARG A 132 27.62 -37.30 2.80
C ARG A 132 28.68 -36.21 2.98
N TYR A 133 28.52 -35.35 3.99
CA TYR A 133 29.65 -34.73 4.67
C TYR A 133 29.64 -35.14 6.15
N ARG A 134 30.84 -35.50 6.63
CA ARG A 134 31.15 -36.17 7.90
C ARG A 134 31.62 -35.12 8.90
N HIS A 135 31.12 -35.21 10.13
CA HIS A 135 31.53 -34.42 11.31
C HIS A 135 33.04 -34.43 11.56
N MET A 136 33.57 -33.30 12.04
CA MET A 136 34.55 -33.27 13.13
C MET A 136 34.04 -32.33 14.23
N LEU A 137 33.91 -32.89 15.43
CA LEU A 137 33.52 -32.26 16.68
C LEU A 137 34.76 -31.71 17.38
N THR A 138 34.64 -30.49 17.91
CA THR A 138 35.22 -30.09 19.20
C THR A 138 34.19 -29.19 19.90
N GLU A 139 33.56 -29.70 20.95
CA GLU A 139 32.67 -28.99 21.89
C GLU A 139 33.46 -28.40 23.08
N PRO A 140 32.87 -27.62 24.02
CA PRO A 140 31.84 -26.59 23.87
C PRO A 140 32.17 -25.31 24.68
N ILE A 141 31.60 -24.16 24.31
CA ILE A 141 31.31 -23.08 25.28
C ILE A 141 29.79 -22.92 25.32
N LYS A 142 29.21 -23.25 26.47
CA LYS A 142 27.78 -23.08 26.76
C LYS A 142 27.43 -21.59 26.73
N ASN A 143 26.75 -21.15 25.69
CA ASN A 143 25.84 -20.00 25.77
C ASN A 143 24.50 -20.45 25.19
N THR A 144 23.49 -20.45 26.06
CA THR A 144 22.09 -20.72 25.74
C THR A 144 21.55 -19.63 24.82
N SER A 145 21.69 -19.79 23.51
CA SER A 145 20.87 -19.09 22.52
C SER A 145 19.58 -19.89 22.33
N VAL A 146 18.47 -19.32 22.79
CA VAL A 146 17.14 -19.84 22.43
C VAL A 146 16.86 -19.35 21.01
N ASP A 147 17.15 -20.20 20.03
CA ASP A 147 16.82 -19.95 18.64
C ASP A 147 15.30 -19.97 18.47
N TYR A 148 14.73 -18.81 18.12
CA TYR A 148 13.33 -18.69 17.76
C TYR A 148 13.15 -19.21 16.31
N GLU A 149 13.04 -20.52 16.14
CA GLU A 149 12.60 -21.10 14.87
C GLU A 149 11.12 -20.77 14.63
N VAL A 150 10.88 -19.93 13.63
CA VAL A 150 9.55 -19.65 13.11
C VAL A 150 9.13 -20.86 12.28
N GLU A 151 8.26 -21.71 12.82
CA GLU A 151 7.64 -22.81 12.06
C GLU A 151 6.85 -22.26 10.87
N LEU A 152 7.46 -22.36 9.69
CA LEU A 152 6.83 -22.16 8.40
C LEU A 152 5.92 -23.37 8.12
N CYS A 153 4.65 -23.11 7.84
CA CYS A 153 3.77 -24.11 7.25
C CYS A 153 4.36 -24.56 5.91
N ASN A 154 4.96 -25.75 5.89
CA ASN A 154 5.53 -26.37 4.70
C ASN A 154 4.44 -26.67 3.66
N GLY A 155 4.51 -25.97 2.54
CA GLY A 155 3.80 -26.25 1.30
C GLY A 155 4.34 -25.29 0.24
N ALA A 156 4.70 -25.80 -0.94
CA ALA A 156 5.24 -25.02 -2.04
C ALA A 156 4.21 -23.98 -2.56
N GLU A 157 4.10 -22.86 -1.87
CA GLU A 157 3.33 -21.68 -2.27
C GLU A 157 4.30 -20.69 -2.93
N LYS A 158 3.87 -20.01 -3.99
CA LYS A 158 4.61 -18.84 -4.51
C LYS A 158 4.85 -17.89 -3.34
N ASP A 159 6.10 -17.58 -3.05
CA ASP A 159 6.44 -16.57 -2.04
C ASP A 159 5.78 -15.25 -2.45
N ILE A 160 4.71 -14.88 -1.74
CA ILE A 160 4.04 -13.60 -1.94
C ILE A 160 4.97 -12.54 -1.40
N ILE A 161 5.52 -11.74 -2.31
CA ILE A 161 6.43 -10.65 -1.96
C ILE A 161 5.58 -9.42 -1.66
N LEU A 162 5.76 -8.88 -0.45
CA LEU A 162 5.08 -7.66 -0.05
C LEU A 162 5.73 -6.45 -0.72
N PRO A 163 4.95 -5.44 -1.14
CA PRO A 163 5.48 -4.26 -1.83
C PRO A 163 6.13 -3.24 -0.87
N VAL A 164 6.30 -3.59 0.40
CA VAL A 164 6.84 -2.70 1.45
C VAL A 164 8.06 -3.33 2.10
N GLN A 165 8.98 -2.50 2.56
CA GLN A 165 10.11 -2.93 3.38
C GLN A 165 9.59 -3.50 4.70
N CYS A 166 10.10 -4.67 5.07
CA CYS A 166 9.76 -5.36 6.31
C CYS A 166 10.98 -5.44 7.20
N LEU A 167 10.76 -5.37 8.52
CA LEU A 167 11.81 -5.46 9.53
C LEU A 167 12.66 -6.75 9.38
N ARG A 168 12.06 -7.83 8.86
CA ARG A 168 12.73 -9.11 8.58
C ARG A 168 13.89 -8.97 7.60
N ASN A 169 13.73 -8.10 6.61
CA ASN A 169 14.69 -7.90 5.52
C ASN A 169 15.52 -6.62 5.73
N TYR A 170 15.38 -5.97 6.90
CA TYR A 170 16.16 -4.78 7.24
C TYR A 170 17.50 -5.21 7.85
N PRO A 171 18.65 -4.65 7.39
CA PRO A 171 19.97 -5.04 7.89
C PRO A 171 20.06 -4.88 9.41
N LYS A 172 20.50 -5.93 10.10
CA LYS A 172 20.52 -5.94 11.56
C LYS A 172 21.58 -4.97 12.11
N GLU A 173 22.67 -4.79 11.38
CA GLU A 173 23.78 -3.89 11.69
C GLU A 173 23.31 -2.43 11.68
N ASP A 174 22.37 -2.10 10.79
CA ASP A 174 21.78 -0.76 10.66
C ASP A 174 20.84 -0.41 11.82
N LEU A 175 20.49 -1.37 12.68
CA LEU A 175 19.66 -1.16 13.88
C LEU A 175 20.48 -0.83 15.13
N PHE A 176 21.75 -1.23 15.18
CA PHE A 176 22.58 -1.09 16.38
C PHE A 176 22.77 0.38 16.77
N GLY A 177 22.46 0.70 18.03
CA GLY A 177 22.56 2.05 18.57
C GLY A 177 21.51 3.05 18.04
N LYS A 178 20.63 2.63 17.11
CA LYS A 178 19.56 3.48 16.58
C LYS A 178 18.41 3.62 17.56
N ILE A 179 17.73 4.76 17.50
CA ILE A 179 16.47 4.98 18.21
C ILE A 179 15.33 4.60 17.27
N VAL A 180 14.61 3.53 17.61
CA VAL A 180 13.57 2.94 16.77
C VAL A 180 12.20 3.15 17.42
N MET A 181 11.33 3.88 16.74
CA MET A 181 9.94 4.05 17.17
C MET A 181 9.08 2.92 16.63
N VAL A 182 8.38 2.20 17.50
CA VAL A 182 7.45 1.13 17.14
C VAL A 182 6.02 1.58 17.41
N ARG A 183 5.23 1.76 16.34
CA ARG A 183 3.77 1.93 16.47
C ARG A 183 3.12 0.58 16.70
N PHE A 184 2.78 0.28 17.94
CA PHE A 184 2.28 -1.03 18.36
C PHE A 184 0.77 -1.14 18.21
N ASP A 185 0.27 -2.27 17.71
CA ASP A 185 -1.16 -2.51 17.54
C ASP A 185 -1.88 -2.67 18.89
N SER A 186 -2.79 -1.76 19.19
CA SER A 186 -3.55 -1.77 20.43
C SER A 186 -4.54 -2.94 20.54
N THR A 187 -5.02 -3.46 19.41
CA THR A 187 -5.98 -4.58 19.36
C THR A 187 -5.37 -5.92 19.79
N VAL A 188 -4.05 -5.92 19.98
CA VAL A 188 -3.25 -7.06 20.40
C VAL A 188 -2.96 -7.04 21.90
N LEU A 189 -2.93 -5.84 22.53
CA LEU A 189 -2.81 -5.69 23.98
C LEU A 189 -4.17 -5.73 24.67
N PHE A 190 -5.18 -5.13 24.05
CA PHE A 190 -6.45 -4.83 24.71
C PHE A 190 -7.64 -5.52 24.06
N LYS A 191 -8.58 -5.94 24.89
CA LYS A 191 -9.94 -6.36 24.52
C LYS A 191 -10.92 -5.64 25.43
N GLU A 192 -11.81 -4.84 24.83
CA GLU A 192 -12.86 -4.11 25.58
C GLU A 192 -12.27 -3.29 26.75
N GLY A 193 -11.13 -2.62 26.50
CA GLY A 193 -10.44 -1.81 27.51
C GLY A 193 -9.63 -2.60 28.55
N GLN A 194 -9.68 -3.93 28.53
CA GLN A 194 -8.92 -4.81 29.45
C GLN A 194 -7.71 -5.45 28.76
N MET A 195 -6.66 -5.75 29.54
CA MET A 195 -5.44 -6.39 29.02
C MET A 195 -5.67 -7.88 28.75
N LEU A 196 -5.12 -8.39 27.65
CA LEU A 196 -5.23 -9.79 27.24
C LEU A 196 -4.25 -10.71 28.01
N GLU A 197 -4.56 -12.01 28.09
CA GLU A 197 -3.70 -13.00 28.77
C GLU A 197 -2.48 -13.44 27.95
N LEU A 198 -1.36 -13.73 28.65
CA LEU A 198 -0.01 -13.96 28.09
C LEU A 198 0.09 -15.02 26.98
N LYS A 199 -0.69 -16.11 27.03
CA LYS A 199 -0.56 -17.23 26.07
C LYS A 199 -1.01 -16.87 24.65
N SER A 200 -1.76 -15.78 24.47
CA SER A 200 -2.38 -15.42 23.19
C SER A 200 -1.57 -14.42 22.35
N VAL A 201 -0.48 -13.87 22.88
CA VAL A 201 0.12 -12.61 22.37
C VAL A 201 1.60 -12.74 22.03
N HIS A 202 2.19 -13.93 22.12
CA HIS A 202 3.65 -14.09 22.04
C HIS A 202 4.28 -13.57 20.74
N ARG A 203 3.61 -13.77 19.59
CA ARG A 203 4.12 -13.28 18.30
C ARG A 203 4.06 -11.76 18.16
N ALA A 204 3.14 -11.10 18.86
CA ALA A 204 2.94 -9.66 18.72
C ALA A 204 4.15 -8.82 19.14
N PHE A 205 4.94 -9.33 20.07
CA PHE A 205 6.11 -8.64 20.63
C PHE A 205 7.41 -8.99 19.92
N ALA A 206 7.35 -9.82 18.88
CA ALA A 206 8.54 -10.29 18.17
C ALA A 206 9.34 -9.13 17.58
N SER A 207 8.68 -8.10 17.03
CA SER A 207 9.33 -6.90 16.49
C SER A 207 10.16 -6.19 17.57
N ILE A 208 9.58 -5.97 18.75
CA ILE A 208 10.25 -5.26 19.86
C ILE A 208 11.45 -6.08 20.36
N LYS A 209 11.27 -7.38 20.59
CA LYS A 209 12.35 -8.27 21.05
C LYS A 209 13.51 -8.32 20.05
N TYR A 210 13.20 -8.40 18.76
CA TYR A 210 14.21 -8.39 17.70
C TYR A 210 15.03 -7.10 17.70
N LEU A 211 14.37 -5.94 17.83
CA LEU A 211 15.03 -4.64 17.90
C LEU A 211 15.97 -4.53 19.12
N CYS A 212 15.51 -4.94 20.31
CA CYS A 212 16.35 -4.96 21.51
C CYS A 212 17.57 -5.89 21.33
N ASN A 213 17.36 -7.09 20.77
CA ASN A 213 18.44 -8.04 20.50
C ASN A 213 19.41 -7.57 19.41
N ALA A 214 19.02 -6.61 18.57
CA ALA A 214 19.89 -5.95 17.61
C ALA A 214 20.63 -4.73 18.20
N GLY A 215 20.44 -4.42 19.49
CA GLY A 215 21.08 -3.29 20.16
C GLY A 215 20.43 -1.93 19.86
N ALA A 216 19.18 -1.92 19.38
CA ALA A 216 18.42 -0.69 19.19
C ALA A 216 17.79 -0.20 20.50
N LYS A 217 17.64 1.12 20.63
CA LYS A 217 16.84 1.76 21.69
C LYS A 217 15.39 1.89 21.22
N VAL A 218 14.45 1.25 21.90
CA VAL A 218 13.07 1.15 21.41
C VAL A 218 12.15 2.18 22.08
N VAL A 219 11.36 2.90 21.27
CA VAL A 219 10.30 3.80 21.72
C VAL A 219 8.95 3.27 21.23
N ILE A 220 8.12 2.77 22.14
CA ILE A 220 6.79 2.24 21.85
C ILE A 220 5.77 3.37 21.88
N VAL A 221 4.96 3.45 20.83
CA VAL A 221 3.80 4.35 20.74
C VAL A 221 2.55 3.54 20.43
N THR A 222 1.47 3.76 21.18
CA THR A 222 0.20 3.07 20.98
C THR A 222 -0.97 3.84 21.60
N ASP A 223 -2.18 3.47 21.22
CA ASP A 223 -3.44 4.03 21.70
C ASP A 223 -4.20 2.97 22.53
N TRP A 224 -4.92 3.37 23.56
CA TRP A 224 -5.78 2.44 24.30
C TRP A 224 -6.95 3.13 25.00
N GLY A 225 -7.89 2.32 25.46
CA GLY A 225 -9.14 2.76 26.09
C GLY A 225 -10.30 2.82 25.11
N GLU A 226 -11.52 2.89 25.64
CA GLU A 226 -12.72 3.00 24.80
C GLU A 226 -12.85 4.39 24.18
N PRO A 227 -13.41 4.50 22.96
CA PRO A 227 -13.75 5.78 22.33
C PRO A 227 -14.59 6.70 23.22
N ASN A 228 -15.35 6.10 24.16
CA ASN A 228 -16.28 6.77 25.05
C ASN A 228 -15.70 7.09 26.45
N GLY A 229 -14.40 6.88 26.69
CA GLY A 229 -13.65 7.50 27.79
C GLY A 229 -13.88 6.97 29.22
N SER A 230 -14.67 5.93 29.44
CA SER A 230 -15.06 5.47 30.77
C SER A 230 -13.97 4.71 31.56
N THR A 231 -12.92 4.21 30.91
CA THR A 231 -11.81 3.55 31.62
C THR A 231 -10.50 3.66 30.84
N ARG A 232 -9.54 4.43 31.37
CA ARG A 232 -8.19 4.55 30.81
C ARG A 232 -7.19 4.01 31.83
N LEU A 233 -6.48 2.95 31.46
CA LEU A 233 -5.37 2.44 32.26
C LEU A 233 -4.23 3.47 32.26
N PRO A 234 -3.60 3.75 33.42
CA PRO A 234 -2.41 4.59 33.47
C PRO A 234 -1.29 4.01 32.59
N THR A 235 -0.49 4.88 31.96
CA THR A 235 0.67 4.47 31.15
C THR A 235 1.63 3.58 31.93
N GLN A 236 1.80 3.84 33.24
CA GLN A 236 2.62 3.00 34.12
C GLN A 236 2.12 1.56 34.17
N SER A 237 0.81 1.33 34.29
CA SER A 237 0.23 -0.02 34.32
C SER A 237 0.46 -0.78 33.02
N VAL A 238 0.41 -0.09 31.88
CA VAL A 238 0.72 -0.68 30.58
C VAL A 238 2.21 -0.99 30.46
N ALA A 239 3.09 -0.09 30.91
CA ALA A 239 4.53 -0.31 30.95
C ALA A 239 4.92 -1.50 31.84
N ASP A 240 4.31 -1.65 33.02
CA ASP A 240 4.55 -2.77 33.92
C ASP A 240 4.16 -4.11 33.28
N TYR A 241 3.02 -4.14 32.60
CA TYR A 241 2.58 -5.31 31.85
C TYR A 241 3.53 -5.66 30.70
N LEU A 242 3.93 -4.66 29.90
CA LEU A 242 4.90 -4.85 28.81
C LEU A 242 6.24 -5.35 29.36
N SER A 243 6.68 -4.82 30.51
CA SER A 243 7.92 -5.24 31.16
C SER A 243 7.89 -6.72 31.54
N LYS A 244 6.77 -7.15 32.14
CA LYS A 244 6.56 -8.57 32.50
C LYS A 244 6.60 -9.48 31.28
N PHE A 245 6.04 -9.03 30.14
CA PHE A 245 5.99 -9.83 28.93
C PHE A 245 7.33 -9.90 28.18
N LEU A 246 7.96 -8.74 28.00
CA LEU A 246 9.21 -8.61 27.26
C LEU A 246 10.40 -9.17 28.05
N GLN A 247 10.24 -9.32 29.38
CA GLN A 247 11.34 -9.64 30.31
C GLN A 247 12.47 -8.61 30.26
N VAL A 248 12.11 -7.38 29.88
CA VAL A 248 12.98 -6.20 29.78
C VAL A 248 12.22 -5.05 30.41
N LYS A 249 12.92 -4.17 31.14
CA LYS A 249 12.27 -3.03 31.80
C LYS A 249 11.76 -2.04 30.76
N VAL A 250 10.46 -1.76 30.80
CA VAL A 250 9.80 -0.70 30.02
C VAL A 250 9.52 0.48 30.92
N LEU A 251 9.99 1.67 30.54
CA LEU A 251 9.72 2.90 31.27
C LEU A 251 8.51 3.62 30.67
N ALA A 252 7.56 4.01 31.50
CA ALA A 252 6.49 4.93 31.09
C ALA A 252 7.04 6.36 30.98
N ALA A 253 6.73 7.03 29.87
CA ALA A 253 7.05 8.44 29.65
C ALA A 253 5.84 9.33 29.95
N ASP A 254 6.13 10.53 30.46
CA ASP A 254 5.14 11.60 30.66
C ASP A 254 5.14 12.53 29.43
N GLY A 255 4.19 12.30 28.53
CA GLY A 255 4.01 13.04 27.27
C GLY A 255 4.65 12.42 26.03
N ILE A 256 4.76 13.23 24.97
CA ILE A 256 5.37 12.85 23.67
C ILE A 256 6.89 13.01 23.65
N TYR A 257 7.56 12.26 22.77
CA TYR A 257 9.01 12.06 22.79
C TYR A 257 9.85 13.35 22.76
N GLY A 258 9.49 14.36 21.95
CA GLY A 258 10.19 15.65 21.93
C GLY A 258 10.18 16.39 23.30
N ARG A 259 9.18 16.15 24.14
CA ARG A 259 9.12 16.68 25.51
C ARG A 259 9.96 15.83 26.49
N VAL A 260 10.07 14.53 26.23
CA VAL A 260 10.87 13.58 27.02
C VAL A 260 12.37 13.84 26.88
N GLN A 261 12.85 14.19 25.68
CA GLN A 261 14.26 14.55 25.46
C GLN A 261 14.68 15.79 26.26
N SER A 262 13.80 16.79 26.37
CA SER A 262 14.09 18.04 27.11
C SER A 262 14.24 17.87 28.63
N LYS A 263 13.79 16.74 29.20
CA LYS A 263 13.90 16.43 30.65
C LYS A 263 15.13 15.57 31.01
N GLN A 264 15.98 15.22 30.04
CA GLN A 264 17.37 14.76 30.20
C GLN A 264 17.71 13.78 31.35
N GLN A 265 16.81 12.88 31.72
CA GLN A 265 17.12 11.81 32.68
C GLN A 265 16.50 10.48 32.20
N LYS A 266 17.35 9.48 31.93
CA LYS A 266 17.09 8.02 31.81
C LYS A 266 17.10 7.35 30.43
N LEU A 267 17.32 8.01 29.29
CA LEU A 267 17.39 7.29 28.00
C LEU A 267 18.74 6.56 27.78
N GLU A 268 19.79 6.94 28.51
CA GLU A 268 21.09 6.26 28.43
C GLU A 268 21.10 4.89 29.11
N THR A 269 20.11 4.58 29.96
CA THR A 269 20.06 3.36 30.79
C THR A 269 18.81 2.50 30.56
N ALA A 270 17.96 2.84 29.60
CA ALA A 270 16.71 2.14 29.33
C ALA A 270 16.64 1.62 27.89
N ASP A 271 16.44 0.32 27.75
CA ASP A 271 16.32 -0.34 26.44
C ASP A 271 14.97 -0.05 25.76
N ILE A 272 13.93 0.27 26.55
CA ILE A 272 12.56 0.46 26.06
C ILE A 272 11.81 1.59 26.80
N LEU A 273 11.24 2.52 26.04
CA LEU A 273 10.38 3.61 26.51
C LEU A 273 8.96 3.46 25.93
N LEU A 274 7.92 3.58 26.75
CA LEU A 274 6.51 3.66 26.32
C LEU A 274 6.03 5.11 26.43
N LEU A 275 5.58 5.71 25.33
CA LEU A 275 4.98 7.05 25.36
C LEU A 275 3.55 7.04 25.91
N GLU A 276 3.05 8.24 26.21
CA GLU A 276 1.67 8.42 26.64
C GLU A 276 0.66 7.94 25.59
N ASN A 277 -0.50 7.49 26.08
CA ASN A 277 -1.62 7.00 25.28
C ASN A 277 -2.01 7.98 24.16
N LEU A 278 -1.86 7.56 22.90
CA LEU A 278 -2.17 8.42 21.76
C LEU A 278 -3.65 8.80 21.65
N SER A 279 -4.57 8.06 22.29
CA SER A 279 -6.01 8.36 22.25
C SER A 279 -6.40 9.66 22.96
N VAL A 280 -5.49 10.25 23.75
CA VAL A 280 -5.75 11.53 24.44
C VAL A 280 -5.48 12.74 23.55
N TYR A 281 -4.76 12.56 22.43
CA TYR A 281 -4.33 13.63 21.54
C TYR A 281 -5.29 13.74 20.34
N LYS A 282 -5.95 14.90 20.19
CA LYS A 282 -6.82 15.14 19.01
C LYS A 282 -5.99 15.29 17.73
N GLU A 283 -4.76 15.74 17.90
CA GLU A 283 -3.73 15.92 16.88
C GLU A 283 -3.37 14.61 16.17
N GLU A 284 -3.50 13.46 16.86
CA GLU A 284 -3.29 12.13 16.30
C GLU A 284 -4.29 11.84 15.18
N VAL A 285 -5.59 12.03 15.46
CA VAL A 285 -6.67 11.80 14.50
C VAL A 285 -6.67 12.86 13.38
N ALA A 286 -6.23 14.07 13.69
CA ALA A 286 -6.09 15.15 12.72
C ALA A 286 -4.85 15.00 11.80
N ASN A 287 -3.98 14.00 12.04
CA ASN A 287 -2.71 13.84 11.34
C ASN A 287 -1.88 15.15 11.31
N CYS A 288 -1.79 15.82 12.47
CA CYS A 288 -1.16 17.13 12.56
C CYS A 288 0.35 17.05 12.26
N PRO A 289 0.90 17.83 11.31
CA PRO A 289 2.33 17.79 10.97
C PRO A 289 3.25 18.18 12.14
N ILE A 290 2.88 19.21 12.91
CA ILE A 290 3.66 19.68 14.07
C ILE A 290 3.70 18.61 15.16
N PHE A 291 2.59 17.92 15.38
CA PHE A 291 2.53 16.83 16.34
C PHE A 291 3.36 15.63 15.86
N SER A 292 3.27 15.29 14.57
CA SER A 292 4.05 14.21 13.95
C SER A 292 5.55 14.46 14.10
N GLU A 293 6.02 15.68 13.80
CA GLU A 293 7.42 16.08 13.95
C GLU A 293 7.90 15.95 15.40
N LYS A 294 7.10 16.43 16.36
CA LYS A 294 7.41 16.31 17.80
C LYS A 294 7.41 14.87 18.29
N LEU A 295 6.55 14.02 17.72
CA LEU A 295 6.44 12.60 18.05
C LEU A 295 7.66 11.81 17.57
N SER A 296 8.18 12.14 16.39
CA SER A 296 9.34 11.49 15.76
C SER A 296 10.68 12.20 15.99
N SER A 297 10.72 13.28 16.76
CA SER A 297 11.94 14.08 16.96
C SER A 297 13.08 13.26 17.55
N GLY A 298 14.15 13.03 16.78
CA GLY A 298 15.29 12.20 17.21
C GLY A 298 15.03 10.69 17.17
N ILE A 299 14.02 10.26 16.41
CA ILE A 299 13.84 8.87 15.99
C ILE A 299 14.60 8.67 14.68
N ASP A 300 15.39 7.60 14.59
CA ASP A 300 16.07 7.19 13.36
C ASP A 300 15.13 6.39 12.46
N ILE A 301 14.51 5.34 13.01
CA ILE A 301 13.74 4.36 12.24
C ILE A 301 12.32 4.28 12.81
N PHE A 302 11.34 4.27 11.92
CA PHE A 302 9.95 4.00 12.24
C PHE A 302 9.58 2.57 11.84
N VAL A 303 9.00 1.84 12.77
CA VAL A 303 8.42 0.50 12.55
C VAL A 303 6.92 0.61 12.79
N ASN A 304 6.13 0.43 11.72
CA ASN A 304 4.68 0.31 11.85
C ASN A 304 4.32 -1.14 12.13
N ASP A 305 3.91 -1.43 13.36
CA ASP A 305 3.41 -2.75 13.77
C ASP A 305 1.90 -2.73 14.07
N ALA A 306 1.20 -1.64 13.70
CA ALA A 306 -0.24 -1.42 13.94
C ALA A 306 -1.06 -1.62 12.66
N PHE A 307 -1.19 -2.87 12.21
CA PHE A 307 -1.92 -3.19 10.99
C PHE A 307 -3.41 -2.81 11.07
N SER A 308 -4.03 -2.92 12.24
CA SER A 308 -5.45 -2.60 12.41
C SER A 308 -5.79 -1.14 12.11
N ASP A 309 -4.83 -0.22 12.30
CA ASP A 309 -4.94 1.21 12.01
C ASP A 309 -4.44 1.61 10.62
N SER A 310 -3.96 0.66 9.81
CA SER A 310 -3.43 0.92 8.46
C SER A 310 -4.43 1.56 7.49
N HIS A 311 -5.73 1.47 7.79
CA HIS A 311 -6.81 2.08 7.01
C HIS A 311 -7.00 3.58 7.28
N ARG A 312 -6.40 4.13 8.34
CA ARG A 312 -6.56 5.51 8.80
C ARG A 312 -5.32 6.34 8.45
N ILE A 313 -5.55 7.64 8.29
CA ILE A 313 -4.48 8.63 8.17
C ILE A 313 -4.29 9.23 9.55
N LEU A 314 -3.27 8.80 10.29
CA LEU A 314 -2.97 9.27 11.64
C LEU A 314 -1.56 9.85 11.70
N ALA A 315 -1.31 10.70 12.68
CA ALA A 315 0.04 11.22 12.90
C ALA A 315 1.03 10.08 13.16
N SER A 316 0.68 9.11 14.03
CA SER A 316 1.56 8.00 14.41
C SER A 316 1.70 6.87 13.38
N THR A 317 0.91 6.86 12.30
CA THR A 317 0.98 5.83 11.23
C THR A 317 1.41 6.38 9.88
N VAL A 318 1.11 7.64 9.58
CA VAL A 318 1.37 8.28 8.28
C VAL A 318 2.19 9.57 8.44
N GLY A 319 1.87 10.41 9.42
CA GLY A 319 2.54 11.69 9.61
C GLY A 319 4.02 11.56 9.98
N VAL A 320 4.34 10.66 10.90
CA VAL A 320 5.70 10.43 11.43
C VAL A 320 6.70 9.93 10.39
N VAL A 321 6.24 9.23 9.36
CA VAL A 321 7.09 8.70 8.27
C VAL A 321 7.90 9.81 7.61
N ARG A 322 7.34 11.02 7.51
CA ARG A 322 8.00 12.18 6.87
C ARG A 322 9.29 12.61 7.55
N PHE A 323 9.47 12.20 8.80
CA PHE A 323 10.55 12.65 9.67
C PHE A 323 11.49 11.50 10.06
N ALA A 324 11.10 10.24 9.79
CA ALA A 324 11.96 9.07 10.00
C ALA A 324 12.92 8.88 8.81
N HIS A 325 14.10 8.33 9.07
CA HIS A 325 15.07 8.02 8.02
C HIS A 325 14.70 6.76 7.24
N ALA A 326 14.13 5.77 7.92
CA ALA A 326 13.55 4.57 7.33
C ALA A 326 12.20 4.28 7.99
N SER A 327 11.25 3.75 7.22
CA SER A 327 9.89 3.42 7.65
C SER A 327 9.50 2.03 7.17
N VAL A 328 9.47 1.05 8.06
CA VAL A 328 9.30 -0.38 7.72
C VAL A 328 8.10 -1.01 8.42
N ALA A 329 7.59 -2.11 7.86
CA ALA A 329 6.58 -2.94 8.51
C ALA A 329 7.22 -3.80 9.62
N GLY A 330 6.61 -3.85 10.80
CA GLY A 330 6.95 -4.82 11.84
C GLY A 330 6.47 -6.23 11.49
N PHE A 331 6.87 -7.24 12.29
CA PHE A 331 6.54 -8.63 12.00
C PHE A 331 5.04 -8.93 12.09
N HIS A 332 4.33 -8.33 13.06
CA HIS A 332 2.88 -8.52 13.16
C HIS A 332 2.17 -7.89 11.96
N PHE A 333 2.61 -6.69 11.57
CA PHE A 333 2.08 -6.00 10.39
C PHE A 333 2.32 -6.78 9.10
N GLU A 334 3.55 -7.28 8.90
CA GLU A 334 3.94 -8.13 7.77
C GLU A 334 3.06 -9.38 7.70
N GLU A 335 2.90 -10.11 8.81
CA GLU A 335 2.10 -11.34 8.88
C GLU A 335 0.63 -11.05 8.53
N GLU A 336 0.02 -10.00 9.09
CA GLU A 336 -1.37 -9.65 8.80
C GLU A 336 -1.57 -9.19 7.35
N LEU A 337 -0.63 -8.42 6.79
CA LEU A 337 -0.69 -7.99 5.40
C LEU A 337 -0.56 -9.20 4.43
N LEU A 338 0.32 -10.15 4.74
CA LEU A 338 0.47 -11.39 3.98
C LEU A 338 -0.80 -12.25 4.06
N ARG A 339 -1.33 -12.46 5.27
CA ARG A 339 -2.58 -13.20 5.50
C ARG A 339 -3.73 -12.58 4.72
N LEU A 340 -3.85 -11.25 4.76
CA LEU A 340 -4.89 -10.52 4.03
C LEU A 340 -4.75 -10.70 2.51
N THR A 341 -3.53 -10.60 1.98
CA THR A 341 -3.26 -10.78 0.56
C THR A 341 -3.71 -12.17 0.11
N LYS A 342 -3.27 -13.23 0.81
CA LYS A 342 -3.70 -14.62 0.58
C LYS A 342 -5.22 -14.80 0.71
N ALA A 343 -5.82 -14.20 1.74
CA ALA A 343 -7.25 -14.31 2.00
C ALA A 343 -8.11 -13.69 0.89
N LEU A 344 -7.63 -12.65 0.21
CA LEU A 344 -8.37 -11.97 -0.86
C LEU A 344 -8.12 -12.55 -2.26
N GLU A 345 -7.04 -13.31 -2.48
CA GLU A 345 -6.74 -13.97 -3.76
C GLU A 345 -7.87 -14.90 -4.25
N ILE A 346 -8.33 -14.71 -5.49
CA ILE A 346 -9.45 -15.47 -6.06
C ILE A 346 -8.92 -16.73 -6.75
N ILE A 347 -8.50 -17.72 -5.96
CA ILE A 347 -7.91 -18.98 -6.46
C ILE A 347 -8.93 -20.12 -6.51
N LYS A 348 -9.95 -20.09 -5.64
CA LYS A 348 -10.92 -21.18 -5.45
C LYS A 348 -12.35 -20.71 -5.74
N ARG A 349 -13.11 -21.49 -6.52
CA ARG A 349 -14.54 -21.29 -6.83
C ARG A 349 -15.34 -22.58 -6.57
N PRO A 350 -16.62 -22.50 -6.14
CA PRO A 350 -17.42 -21.29 -5.96
C PRO A 350 -16.94 -20.41 -4.79
N TYR A 351 -16.88 -19.09 -5.03
CA TYR A 351 -16.51 -18.07 -4.06
C TYR A 351 -17.76 -17.32 -3.60
N ILE A 352 -18.21 -17.60 -2.37
CA ILE A 352 -19.42 -17.01 -1.80
C ILE A 352 -19.04 -15.94 -0.76
N ALA A 353 -19.71 -14.79 -0.81
CA ALA A 353 -19.58 -13.78 0.25
C ALA A 353 -20.84 -13.76 1.13
N VAL A 354 -20.66 -13.87 2.45
CA VAL A 354 -21.70 -13.72 3.47
C VAL A 354 -21.50 -12.39 4.18
N ILE A 355 -22.44 -11.47 4.03
CA ILE A 355 -22.32 -10.09 4.51
C ILE A 355 -23.38 -9.81 5.56
N GLY A 356 -22.93 -9.47 6.76
CA GLY A 356 -23.73 -9.09 7.92
C GLY A 356 -23.52 -7.64 8.38
N GLY A 357 -24.18 -7.28 9.48
CA GLY A 357 -24.24 -5.91 10.01
C GLY A 357 -25.10 -4.98 9.16
N GLY A 358 -24.92 -3.66 9.30
CA GLY A 358 -25.63 -2.61 8.54
C GLY A 358 -24.68 -1.68 7.78
N ASN A 359 -25.06 -0.42 7.61
CA ASN A 359 -24.39 0.64 6.86
C ASN A 359 -24.15 0.26 5.40
N LEU A 360 -25.22 -0.08 4.66
CA LEU A 360 -25.15 -0.42 3.24
C LEU A 360 -24.57 0.74 2.43
N MET A 361 -24.98 1.98 2.71
CA MET A 361 -24.51 3.17 1.98
C MET A 361 -22.98 3.27 1.98
N ASP A 362 -22.35 3.15 3.15
CA ASP A 362 -20.90 3.23 3.30
C ASP A 362 -20.17 2.06 2.61
N LYS A 363 -20.85 0.94 2.37
CA LYS A 363 -20.28 -0.32 1.89
C LYS A 363 -20.61 -0.62 0.42
N SER A 364 -21.50 0.14 -0.22
CA SER A 364 -22.00 -0.16 -1.57
C SER A 364 -20.88 -0.41 -2.60
N SER A 365 -19.85 0.45 -2.64
CA SER A 365 -18.72 0.28 -3.58
C SER A 365 -17.97 -1.06 -3.36
N ALA A 366 -17.72 -1.44 -2.11
CA ALA A 366 -17.09 -2.73 -1.80
C ALA A 366 -18.00 -3.91 -2.16
N LEU A 367 -19.31 -3.78 -1.96
CA LEU A 367 -20.27 -4.82 -2.33
C LEU A 367 -20.38 -4.96 -3.85
N CYS A 368 -20.27 -3.86 -4.61
CA CYS A 368 -20.22 -3.92 -6.08
C CYS A 368 -18.96 -4.67 -6.54
N HIS A 369 -17.83 -4.44 -5.88
CA HIS A 369 -16.61 -5.20 -6.12
C HIS A 369 -16.83 -6.69 -5.82
N LEU A 370 -17.40 -7.06 -4.68
CA LEU A 370 -17.71 -8.46 -4.37
C LEU A 370 -18.70 -9.07 -5.37
N ALA A 371 -19.77 -8.37 -5.70
CA ALA A 371 -20.75 -8.78 -6.71
C ALA A 371 -20.12 -9.00 -8.08
N SER A 372 -19.01 -8.34 -8.40
CA SER A 372 -18.29 -8.51 -9.66
C SER A 372 -17.32 -9.70 -9.68
N HIS A 373 -16.96 -10.24 -8.52
CA HIS A 373 -15.89 -11.26 -8.39
C HIS A 373 -16.38 -12.59 -7.81
N CYS A 374 -17.34 -12.55 -6.89
CA CYS A 374 -17.95 -13.71 -6.26
C CYS A 374 -18.89 -14.46 -7.21
N ASP A 375 -19.17 -15.71 -6.85
CA ASP A 375 -20.14 -16.60 -7.52
C ASP A 375 -21.51 -16.58 -6.81
N GLY A 376 -21.63 -15.87 -5.69
CA GLY A 376 -22.88 -15.69 -4.97
C GLY A 376 -22.71 -14.77 -3.75
N LEU A 377 -23.80 -14.11 -3.37
CA LEU A 377 -23.86 -13.21 -2.22
C LEU A 377 -24.96 -13.63 -1.27
N VAL A 378 -24.68 -13.62 0.03
CA VAL A 378 -25.64 -13.89 1.10
C VAL A 378 -25.68 -12.67 2.00
N PHE A 379 -26.84 -12.03 2.14
CA PHE A 379 -27.02 -10.91 3.06
C PHE A 379 -27.74 -11.38 4.32
N VAL A 380 -27.17 -11.09 5.49
CA VAL A 380 -27.72 -11.39 6.81
C VAL A 380 -27.64 -10.15 7.70
N GLY A 381 -28.16 -10.23 8.93
CA GLY A 381 -28.19 -9.06 9.81
C GLY A 381 -29.04 -7.92 9.24
N THR A 382 -28.78 -6.69 9.69
CA THR A 382 -29.64 -5.54 9.35
C THR A 382 -29.55 -5.14 7.88
N MET A 383 -28.47 -5.48 7.20
CA MET A 383 -28.28 -5.24 5.77
C MET A 383 -29.29 -6.01 4.91
N ALA A 384 -29.70 -7.21 5.34
CA ALA A 384 -30.70 -8.00 4.62
C ALA A 384 -32.02 -7.23 4.42
N PHE A 385 -32.42 -6.42 5.41
CA PHE A 385 -33.64 -5.60 5.34
C PHE A 385 -33.60 -4.56 4.23
N GLN A 386 -32.42 -4.03 3.87
CA GLN A 386 -32.29 -3.08 2.77
C GLN A 386 -32.60 -3.75 1.43
N PHE A 387 -32.13 -4.98 1.24
CA PHE A 387 -32.39 -5.78 0.03
C PHE A 387 -33.84 -6.27 -0.03
N MET A 388 -34.40 -6.67 1.11
CA MET A 388 -35.82 -7.03 1.21
C MET A 388 -36.72 -5.86 0.79
N HIS A 389 -36.47 -4.66 1.33
CA HIS A 389 -37.21 -3.46 0.97
C HIS A 389 -37.03 -3.09 -0.51
N ALA A 390 -35.81 -3.19 -1.04
CA ALA A 390 -35.54 -2.97 -2.46
C ALA A 390 -36.29 -3.94 -3.39
N LEU A 391 -36.62 -5.15 -2.91
CA LEU A 391 -37.41 -6.15 -3.63
C LEU A 391 -38.93 -6.00 -3.40
N GLY A 392 -39.36 -4.96 -2.69
CA GLY A 392 -40.77 -4.67 -2.43
C GLY A 392 -41.38 -5.43 -1.25
N LEU A 393 -40.58 -6.02 -0.37
CA LEU A 393 -41.07 -6.65 0.86
C LEU A 393 -41.38 -5.60 1.93
N PRO A 394 -42.41 -5.80 2.75
CA PRO A 394 -42.71 -4.92 3.88
C PRO A 394 -41.62 -5.02 4.94
N VAL A 395 -41.00 -3.88 5.27
CA VAL A 395 -39.94 -3.78 6.27
C VAL A 395 -40.19 -2.56 7.14
N SER A 396 -40.07 -2.72 8.46
CA SER A 396 -40.21 -1.61 9.40
C SER A 396 -39.17 -0.51 9.15
N SER A 397 -39.60 0.75 9.16
CA SER A 397 -38.76 1.92 8.90
C SER A 397 -37.55 2.02 9.85
N GLY A 398 -37.68 1.53 11.09
CA GLY A 398 -36.58 1.52 12.07
C GLY A 398 -35.42 0.56 11.73
N LEU A 399 -35.60 -0.31 10.74
CA LEU A 399 -34.56 -1.22 10.23
C LEU A 399 -33.94 -0.72 8.92
N LEU A 400 -34.44 0.39 8.37
CA LEU A 400 -34.02 0.91 7.07
C LEU A 400 -33.04 2.08 7.19
N GLU A 401 -32.09 2.10 6.29
CA GLU A 401 -31.15 3.21 6.13
C GLU A 401 -31.63 4.15 5.04
N VAL A 402 -31.52 5.46 5.28
CA VAL A 402 -31.92 6.48 4.31
C VAL A 402 -31.08 6.33 3.04
N GLY A 403 -31.76 6.20 1.88
CA GLY A 403 -31.12 6.05 0.57
C GLY A 403 -30.62 4.65 0.21
N ALA A 404 -30.58 3.71 1.16
CA ALA A 404 -29.98 2.39 0.96
C ALA A 404 -30.73 1.51 -0.06
N ALA A 405 -32.03 1.73 -0.28
CA ALA A 405 -32.82 0.97 -1.25
C ALA A 405 -32.30 1.12 -2.70
N ALA A 406 -31.85 2.31 -3.08
CA ALA A 406 -31.30 2.56 -4.41
C ALA A 406 -29.98 1.79 -4.62
N GLU A 407 -29.11 1.78 -3.62
CA GLU A 407 -27.86 1.02 -3.64
C GLU A 407 -28.09 -0.50 -3.65
N ALA A 408 -29.07 -0.99 -2.88
CA ALA A 408 -29.47 -2.39 -2.91
C ALA A 408 -29.99 -2.80 -4.30
N LEU A 409 -30.85 -1.99 -4.93
CA LEU A 409 -31.34 -2.23 -6.29
C LEU A 409 -30.20 -2.33 -7.31
N LYS A 410 -29.23 -1.42 -7.21
CA LYS A 410 -28.03 -1.44 -8.07
C LYS A 410 -27.26 -2.76 -7.94
N LEU A 411 -27.05 -3.25 -6.71
CA LEU A 411 -26.40 -4.53 -6.45
C LEU A 411 -27.21 -5.72 -6.97
N ILE A 412 -28.54 -5.69 -6.81
CA ILE A 412 -29.44 -6.72 -7.34
C ILE A 412 -29.34 -6.80 -8.86
N ASN A 413 -29.34 -5.66 -9.55
CA ASN A 413 -29.22 -5.61 -11.00
C ASN A 413 -27.86 -6.12 -11.47
N LEU A 414 -26.77 -5.72 -10.82
CA LEU A 414 -25.42 -6.22 -11.13
C LEU A 414 -25.32 -7.74 -10.94
N ALA A 415 -25.91 -8.29 -9.89
CA ALA A 415 -25.93 -9.74 -9.68
C ALA A 415 -26.75 -10.47 -10.74
N LYS A 416 -27.89 -9.90 -11.17
CA LYS A 416 -28.70 -10.43 -12.29
C LYS A 416 -27.91 -10.42 -13.61
N GLU A 417 -27.24 -9.32 -13.92
CA GLU A 417 -26.39 -9.18 -15.12
C GLU A 417 -25.27 -10.22 -15.14
N ARG A 418 -24.67 -10.52 -13.98
CA ARG A 418 -23.65 -11.55 -13.83
C ARG A 418 -24.18 -12.97 -13.64
N ASN A 419 -25.49 -13.14 -13.56
CA ASN A 419 -26.17 -14.40 -13.26
C ASN A 419 -25.63 -15.09 -11.99
N ILE A 420 -25.41 -14.32 -10.92
CA ILE A 420 -25.03 -14.87 -9.61
C ILE A 420 -26.21 -14.79 -8.62
N PRO A 421 -26.40 -15.81 -7.77
CA PRO A 421 -27.44 -15.78 -6.75
C PRO A 421 -27.17 -14.71 -5.69
N ILE A 422 -28.22 -13.96 -5.35
CA ILE A 422 -28.32 -13.22 -4.09
C ILE A 422 -29.30 -13.96 -3.18
N LEU A 423 -28.84 -14.36 -2.01
CA LEU A 423 -29.64 -14.98 -0.97
C LEU A 423 -29.92 -13.96 0.13
N ILE A 424 -31.21 -13.74 0.40
CA ILE A 424 -31.72 -12.98 1.54
C ILE A 424 -32.57 -13.91 2.42
N PRO A 425 -32.66 -13.67 3.74
CA PRO A 425 -33.40 -14.54 4.64
C PRO A 425 -34.90 -14.55 4.28
N ARG A 426 -35.50 -15.74 4.35
CA ARG A 426 -36.94 -15.98 4.08
C ARG A 426 -37.78 -16.04 5.34
N ASP A 427 -37.14 -16.18 6.49
CA ASP A 427 -37.78 -16.26 7.80
C ASP A 427 -36.81 -15.81 8.90
N PHE A 428 -37.38 -15.34 10.00
CA PHE A 428 -36.65 -14.84 11.16
C PHE A 428 -37.23 -15.41 12.44
N TRP A 429 -36.37 -15.65 13.43
CA TRP A 429 -36.80 -15.69 14.80
C TRP A 429 -37.11 -14.27 15.25
N CYS A 430 -38.32 -14.05 15.76
CA CYS A 430 -38.75 -12.78 16.29
C CYS A 430 -39.11 -12.89 17.77
N MET A 431 -38.85 -11.79 18.48
CA MET A 431 -39.18 -11.61 19.88
C MET A 431 -40.35 -10.63 19.99
N ASN A 432 -41.33 -10.95 20.84
CA ASN A 432 -42.43 -10.05 21.10
C ASN A 432 -41.94 -8.84 21.91
N SER A 433 -42.37 -7.65 21.52
CA SER A 433 -41.89 -6.39 22.08
C SER A 433 -42.47 -6.11 23.48
N GLU A 434 -43.65 -6.63 23.77
CA GLU A 434 -44.33 -6.50 25.08
C GLU A 434 -43.93 -7.63 26.03
N ASN A 435 -43.66 -8.82 25.50
CA ASN A 435 -43.19 -9.97 26.28
C ASN A 435 -41.95 -10.61 25.65
N PRO A 436 -40.73 -10.17 26.02
CA PRO A 436 -39.47 -10.65 25.45
C PRO A 436 -39.19 -12.15 25.59
N LYS A 437 -39.91 -12.87 26.46
CA LYS A 437 -39.81 -14.33 26.60
C LYS A 437 -40.56 -15.09 25.51
N LEU A 438 -41.50 -14.42 24.83
CA LEU A 438 -42.28 -15.01 23.75
C LEU A 438 -41.52 -14.87 22.43
N LEU A 439 -41.12 -16.01 21.87
CA LEU A 439 -40.34 -16.10 20.65
C LEU A 439 -41.05 -16.97 19.61
N ASN A 440 -41.18 -16.50 18.38
CA ASN A 440 -41.82 -17.25 17.28
C ASN A 440 -41.06 -17.07 15.95
N VAL A 441 -41.27 -17.96 14.99
CA VAL A 441 -40.72 -17.81 13.63
C VAL A 441 -41.75 -17.11 12.76
N PHE A 442 -41.33 -16.07 12.07
CA PHE A 442 -42.15 -15.38 11.07
C PHE A 442 -41.48 -15.44 9.70
N PRO A 443 -42.26 -15.60 8.62
CA PRO A 443 -41.73 -15.45 7.28
C PRO A 443 -41.38 -13.98 7.01
N ALA A 444 -40.38 -13.75 6.18
CA ALA A 444 -39.81 -12.43 5.92
C ALA A 444 -40.79 -11.44 5.28
N HIS A 445 -41.86 -11.92 4.65
CA HIS A 445 -42.91 -11.09 4.03
C HIS A 445 -44.11 -10.80 4.96
N ASP A 446 -44.15 -11.38 6.16
CA ASP A 446 -45.26 -11.26 7.11
C ASP A 446 -44.72 -11.04 8.54
N LEU A 447 -43.84 -10.04 8.67
CA LEU A 447 -43.35 -9.60 9.97
C LEU A 447 -44.45 -8.77 10.66
N LEU A 448 -45.09 -9.36 11.68
CA LEU A 448 -46.17 -8.72 12.42
C LEU A 448 -45.67 -7.55 13.28
N ASP A 449 -46.49 -6.50 13.39
CA ASP A 449 -46.26 -5.41 14.32
C ASP A 449 -46.13 -5.91 15.77
N GLY A 450 -45.28 -5.26 16.55
CA GLY A 450 -44.95 -5.70 17.91
C GLY A 450 -43.99 -6.90 17.97
N TRP A 451 -43.54 -7.46 16.84
CA TRP A 451 -42.50 -8.50 16.80
C TRP A 451 -41.19 -7.97 16.20
N LYS A 452 -40.08 -8.18 16.90
CA LYS A 452 -38.75 -7.74 16.48
C LYS A 452 -37.89 -8.92 16.04
N PRO A 453 -37.36 -8.93 14.80
CA PRO A 453 -36.39 -9.92 14.37
C PRO A 453 -35.12 -9.90 15.23
N ILE A 454 -34.68 -11.08 15.69
CA ILE A 454 -33.49 -11.24 16.54
C ILE A 454 -32.44 -12.17 15.93
N ASP A 455 -32.83 -13.15 15.12
CA ASP A 455 -31.93 -14.14 14.50
C ASP A 455 -32.54 -14.74 13.21
N LEU A 456 -31.73 -15.47 12.43
CA LEU A 456 -32.16 -16.19 11.21
C LEU A 456 -33.11 -17.34 11.54
N GLY A 457 -34.18 -17.48 10.75
CA GLY A 457 -35.11 -18.60 10.84
C GLY A 457 -34.59 -19.89 10.20
N PRO A 458 -35.26 -21.03 10.47
CA PRO A 458 -34.83 -22.35 10.00
C PRO A 458 -34.79 -22.49 8.47
N LYS A 459 -35.73 -21.92 7.72
CA LYS A 459 -35.74 -22.04 6.25
C LYS A 459 -34.55 -21.31 5.64
N SER A 460 -34.28 -20.10 6.13
CA SER A 460 -33.11 -19.31 5.72
C SER A 460 -31.80 -20.05 5.98
N LEU A 461 -31.68 -20.71 7.12
CA LEU A 461 -30.48 -21.50 7.46
C LEU A 461 -30.29 -22.70 6.53
N THR A 462 -31.37 -23.38 6.14
CA THR A 462 -31.31 -24.48 5.17
C THR A 462 -30.83 -23.97 3.81
N ASP A 463 -31.42 -22.89 3.30
CA ASP A 463 -31.06 -22.31 2.00
C ASP A 463 -29.58 -21.86 1.99
N ILE A 464 -29.15 -21.14 3.04
CA ILE A 464 -27.76 -20.69 3.18
C ILE A 464 -26.81 -21.89 3.29
N SER A 465 -27.17 -22.92 4.07
CA SER A 465 -26.31 -24.09 4.25
C SER A 465 -26.15 -24.90 2.97
N SER A 466 -27.20 -25.02 2.18
CA SER A 466 -27.13 -25.66 0.86
C SER A 466 -26.15 -24.93 -0.04
N LEU A 467 -26.23 -23.60 -0.14
CA LEU A 467 -25.30 -22.79 -0.95
C LEU A 467 -23.84 -22.90 -0.46
N LEU A 468 -23.62 -22.88 0.86
CA LEU A 468 -22.28 -22.94 1.43
C LEU A 468 -21.63 -24.32 1.32
N SER A 469 -22.41 -25.40 1.27
CA SER A 469 -21.89 -26.77 1.23
C SER A 469 -21.04 -27.09 -0.01
N GLU A 470 -21.32 -26.39 -1.13
CA GLU A 470 -20.59 -26.57 -2.40
C GLU A 470 -19.43 -25.58 -2.57
N SER A 471 -19.31 -24.60 -1.66
CA SER A 471 -18.34 -23.52 -1.77
C SER A 471 -16.90 -24.02 -1.57
N LYS A 472 -15.97 -23.45 -2.34
CA LYS A 472 -14.52 -23.68 -2.15
C LYS A 472 -13.84 -22.50 -1.47
N LYS A 473 -14.49 -21.34 -1.46
CA LYS A 473 -14.06 -20.15 -0.74
C LYS A 473 -15.28 -19.42 -0.18
N VAL A 474 -15.20 -19.00 1.08
CA VAL A 474 -16.20 -18.17 1.72
C VAL A 474 -15.54 -16.95 2.36
N LEU A 475 -16.09 -15.77 2.09
CA LEU A 475 -15.77 -14.53 2.80
C LEU A 475 -16.96 -14.12 3.66
N TRP A 476 -16.82 -14.23 4.98
CA TRP A 476 -17.83 -13.79 5.93
C TRP A 476 -17.40 -12.48 6.59
N ILE A 477 -18.19 -11.41 6.40
CA ILE A 477 -17.94 -10.10 7.02
C ILE A 477 -19.11 -9.68 7.90
N GLY A 478 -18.84 -9.41 9.17
CA GLY A 478 -19.78 -8.77 10.09
C GLY A 478 -20.73 -9.75 10.81
N PRO A 479 -21.51 -9.25 11.78
CA PRO A 479 -22.37 -10.07 12.62
C PRO A 479 -23.61 -10.58 11.86
N VAL A 480 -24.04 -11.78 12.21
CA VAL A 480 -25.28 -12.41 11.72
C VAL A 480 -26.49 -11.98 12.54
N LYS A 481 -26.31 -11.82 13.86
CA LYS A 481 -27.39 -11.51 14.81
C LYS A 481 -27.91 -10.09 14.65
N LEU A 482 -29.22 -9.92 14.88
CA LEU A 482 -29.95 -8.65 14.83
C LEU A 482 -30.17 -8.03 16.22
N GLY A 483 -29.98 -8.80 17.29
CA GLY A 483 -30.17 -8.37 18.68
C GLY A 483 -29.27 -9.10 19.69
N THR A 484 -29.42 -8.76 20.96
CA THR A 484 -28.57 -9.22 22.08
C THR A 484 -29.12 -10.42 22.86
N SER A 485 -30.32 -10.91 22.56
CA SER A 485 -30.93 -12.02 23.32
C SER A 485 -30.08 -13.30 23.21
N GLN A 486 -29.80 -13.91 24.35
CA GLN A 486 -29.00 -15.14 24.44
C GLN A 486 -29.72 -16.39 23.88
N GLU A 487 -31.02 -16.31 23.60
CA GLU A 487 -31.89 -17.50 23.63
C GLU A 487 -32.05 -18.32 22.35
N LYS A 488 -31.42 -18.03 21.19
CA LYS A 488 -31.53 -18.89 19.99
C LYS A 488 -30.27 -19.04 19.15
N ASN A 489 -30.22 -20.16 18.41
CA ASN A 489 -29.05 -20.78 17.80
C ASN A 489 -28.88 -20.50 16.29
N GLY A 490 -29.62 -19.58 15.66
CA GLY A 490 -29.58 -19.39 14.21
C GLY A 490 -28.20 -18.94 13.72
N ALA A 491 -27.68 -17.85 14.31
CA ALA A 491 -26.31 -17.42 14.07
C ALA A 491 -25.29 -18.51 14.44
N SER A 492 -25.47 -19.19 15.58
CA SER A 492 -24.60 -20.30 16.00
C SER A 492 -24.58 -21.44 14.98
N ARG A 493 -25.73 -21.75 14.36
CA ARG A 493 -25.89 -22.80 13.37
C ARG A 493 -25.26 -22.41 12.03
N LEU A 494 -25.38 -21.14 11.61
CA LEU A 494 -24.65 -20.65 10.45
C LEU A 494 -23.13 -20.72 10.67
N VAL A 495 -22.67 -20.33 11.86
CA VAL A 495 -21.23 -20.43 12.22
C VAL A 495 -20.78 -21.90 12.20
N PHE A 496 -21.60 -22.82 12.71
CA PHE A 496 -21.33 -24.25 12.63
C PHE A 496 -21.26 -24.75 11.18
N THR A 497 -22.19 -24.35 10.31
CA THR A 497 -22.16 -24.67 8.88
C THR A 497 -20.87 -24.15 8.21
N LEU A 498 -20.47 -22.91 8.49
CA LEU A 498 -19.22 -22.33 7.98
C LEU A 498 -18.00 -23.11 8.47
N GLY A 499 -18.02 -23.54 9.74
CA GLY A 499 -16.99 -24.39 10.32
C GLY A 499 -16.89 -25.76 9.65
N GLN A 500 -18.04 -26.40 9.37
CA GLN A 500 -18.09 -27.66 8.62
C GLN A 500 -17.59 -27.50 7.18
N ALA A 501 -17.98 -26.43 6.49
CA ALA A 501 -17.47 -26.14 5.14
C ALA A 501 -15.94 -26.02 5.16
N CYS A 502 -15.40 -25.32 6.17
CA CYS A 502 -13.96 -25.20 6.37
C CYS A 502 -13.29 -26.55 6.63
N ALA A 503 -13.88 -27.40 7.48
CA ALA A 503 -13.39 -28.75 7.73
C ALA A 503 -13.39 -29.63 6.46
N ASN A 504 -14.31 -29.37 5.53
CA ASN A 504 -14.41 -30.04 4.22
C ASN A 504 -13.51 -29.40 3.13
N GLY A 505 -12.58 -28.51 3.51
CA GLY A 505 -11.58 -27.94 2.60
C GLY A 505 -11.97 -26.61 1.94
N CYS A 506 -13.08 -25.99 2.34
CA CYS A 506 -13.39 -24.62 1.95
C CYS A 506 -12.43 -23.64 2.63
N LEU A 507 -11.89 -22.70 1.86
CA LEU A 507 -11.10 -21.60 2.43
C LEU A 507 -12.04 -20.57 3.07
N LEU A 508 -12.01 -20.43 4.39
CA LEU A 508 -12.89 -19.52 5.13
C LEU A 508 -12.16 -18.25 5.56
N THR A 509 -12.62 -17.09 5.13
CA THR A 509 -12.14 -15.79 5.62
C THR A 509 -13.22 -15.12 6.45
N VAL A 510 -12.94 -14.86 7.73
CA VAL A 510 -13.85 -14.25 8.70
C VAL A 510 -13.36 -12.86 9.06
N VAL A 511 -14.25 -11.86 8.99
CA VAL A 511 -13.91 -10.46 9.13
C VAL A 511 -14.83 -9.76 10.13
N GLY A 512 -14.24 -9.09 11.10
CA GLY A 512 -14.91 -8.32 12.15
C GLY A 512 -14.89 -9.01 13.51
N ARG A 513 -14.71 -8.24 14.59
CA ARG A 513 -14.59 -8.74 15.97
C ARG A 513 -15.66 -9.75 16.37
N ALA A 514 -16.94 -9.43 16.13
CA ALA A 514 -18.05 -10.31 16.50
C ALA A 514 -18.03 -11.64 15.73
N ALA A 515 -17.77 -11.60 14.42
CA ALA A 515 -17.67 -12.80 13.58
C ALA A 515 -16.46 -13.67 13.98
N CYS A 516 -15.30 -13.05 14.18
CA CYS A 516 -14.08 -13.72 14.65
C CYS A 516 -14.24 -14.34 16.04
N LYS A 517 -15.05 -13.74 16.92
CA LYS A 517 -15.37 -14.33 18.23
C LYS A 517 -16.24 -15.57 18.06
N ALA A 518 -17.31 -15.45 17.28
CA ALA A 518 -18.27 -16.54 17.08
C ALA A 518 -17.64 -17.78 16.44
N ILE A 519 -16.78 -17.62 15.43
CA ILE A 519 -16.12 -18.78 14.79
C ILE A 519 -15.12 -19.50 15.70
N LYS A 520 -14.52 -18.81 16.68
CA LYS A 520 -13.60 -19.43 17.65
C LYS A 520 -14.30 -20.32 18.67
N GLU A 521 -15.60 -20.12 18.87
CA GLU A 521 -16.41 -20.96 19.75
C GLU A 521 -16.75 -22.31 19.08
N VAL A 522 -16.46 -22.48 17.79
CA VAL A 522 -16.64 -23.73 17.05
C VAL A 522 -15.28 -24.37 16.81
N GLU A 523 -15.09 -25.60 17.29
CA GLU A 523 -13.88 -26.40 17.06
C GLU A 523 -13.73 -26.68 15.55
N THR A 524 -12.86 -25.92 14.89
CA THR A 524 -12.63 -25.97 13.45
C THR A 524 -11.14 -26.11 13.16
N SER A 525 -10.80 -26.76 12.04
CA SER A 525 -9.40 -26.89 11.60
C SER A 525 -8.81 -25.52 11.28
N GLN A 526 -7.77 -25.12 12.00
CA GLN A 526 -7.17 -23.77 11.90
C GLN A 526 -6.42 -23.52 10.58
N SER A 527 -6.08 -24.56 9.80
CA SER A 527 -5.21 -24.43 8.63
C SER A 527 -5.88 -23.79 7.40
N MET A 528 -7.20 -23.77 7.33
CA MET A 528 -7.98 -23.25 6.18
C MET A 528 -8.77 -21.98 6.51
N GLN A 529 -8.43 -21.30 7.61
CA GLN A 529 -9.19 -20.18 8.13
C GLN A 529 -8.35 -18.92 8.34
N TYR A 530 -8.79 -17.81 7.76
CA TYR A 530 -8.28 -16.47 8.06
C TYR A 530 -9.27 -15.69 8.92
N CYS A 531 -8.76 -14.96 9.92
CA CYS A 531 -9.56 -14.14 10.83
C CYS A 531 -8.98 -12.74 10.91
N PHE A 532 -9.74 -11.73 10.50
CA PHE A 532 -9.36 -10.32 10.57
C PHE A 532 -10.29 -9.56 11.51
N LYS A 533 -9.79 -9.12 12.66
CA LYS A 533 -10.62 -8.39 13.64
C LYS A 533 -11.06 -7.02 13.13
N SER A 534 -10.19 -6.32 12.38
CA SER A 534 -10.45 -4.99 11.83
C SER A 534 -11.17 -5.08 10.49
N ALA A 535 -12.50 -5.00 10.51
CA ALA A 535 -13.30 -5.01 9.28
C ALA A 535 -13.03 -3.77 8.40
N ALA A 536 -12.64 -2.64 9.01
CA ALA A 536 -12.40 -1.40 8.29
C ALA A 536 -11.24 -1.50 7.28
N VAL A 537 -10.18 -2.25 7.62
CA VAL A 537 -9.06 -2.54 6.72
C VAL A 537 -9.54 -3.31 5.49
N VAL A 538 -10.28 -4.41 5.71
CA VAL A 538 -10.81 -5.23 4.61
C VAL A 538 -11.78 -4.44 3.74
N TRP A 539 -12.69 -3.68 4.34
CA TRP A 539 -13.63 -2.85 3.59
C TRP A 539 -12.92 -1.82 2.70
N LYS A 540 -11.81 -1.23 3.16
CA LYS A 540 -11.06 -0.24 2.38
C LYS A 540 -10.43 -0.85 1.13
N ILE A 541 -9.87 -2.06 1.25
CA ILE A 541 -9.31 -2.79 0.10
C ILE A 541 -10.40 -3.24 -0.86
N LEU A 542 -11.54 -3.74 -0.36
CA LEU A 542 -12.66 -4.12 -1.21
C LEU A 542 -13.26 -2.92 -1.97
N LYS A 543 -13.07 -1.68 -1.48
CA LYS A 543 -13.39 -0.44 -2.22
C LYS A 543 -12.36 -0.09 -3.30
N GLY A 544 -11.31 -0.90 -3.49
CA GLY A 544 -10.19 -0.62 -4.39
C GLY A 544 -9.25 0.50 -3.89
N GLN A 545 -9.31 0.85 -2.61
CA GLN A 545 -8.47 1.90 -2.03
C GLN A 545 -7.18 1.33 -1.45
N SER A 546 -6.09 2.08 -1.56
CA SER A 546 -4.86 1.77 -0.82
C SER A 546 -5.05 1.99 0.68
N LEU A 547 -4.33 1.21 1.49
CA LEU A 547 -4.25 1.40 2.93
C LEU A 547 -3.21 2.50 3.20
N PRO A 548 -3.58 3.67 3.77
CA PRO A 548 -2.64 4.77 3.99
C PRO A 548 -1.42 4.38 4.83
N GLY A 549 -1.59 3.56 5.86
CA GLY A 549 -0.49 3.09 6.71
C GLY A 549 0.45 2.09 6.02
N VAL A 550 0.00 1.41 4.95
CA VAL A 550 0.88 0.59 4.09
C VAL A 550 1.59 1.49 3.08
N ALA A 551 0.84 2.40 2.45
CA ALA A 551 1.37 3.32 1.44
C ALA A 551 2.39 4.31 2.01
N ALA A 552 2.37 4.56 3.32
CA ALA A 552 3.34 5.40 4.01
C ALA A 552 4.67 4.68 4.26
N LEU A 553 4.76 3.36 4.17
CA LEU A 553 6.02 2.64 4.39
C LEU A 553 6.94 2.72 3.17
N ASP A 554 8.24 2.57 3.43
CA ASP A 554 9.26 2.44 2.39
C ASP A 554 8.91 1.26 1.49
N GLN A 555 8.99 1.47 0.18
CA GLN A 555 8.63 0.42 -0.77
C GLN A 555 9.74 -0.64 -0.85
N ALA A 556 9.33 -1.90 -0.96
CA ALA A 556 10.21 -2.97 -1.40
C ALA A 556 10.02 -3.19 -2.91
N TYR A 557 11.05 -3.68 -3.57
CA TYR A 557 10.86 -4.13 -4.96
C TYR A 557 9.99 -5.39 -4.92
N PRO A 558 8.81 -5.40 -5.58
CA PRO A 558 7.79 -6.41 -5.36
C PRO A 558 8.10 -7.76 -6.04
N TYR A 559 9.27 -7.89 -6.65
CA TYR A 559 9.68 -9.09 -7.36
C TYR A 559 11.03 -9.58 -6.83
N VAL A 560 11.13 -10.89 -6.58
CA VAL A 560 12.40 -11.54 -6.32
C VAL A 560 13.07 -11.75 -7.67
N LEU A 561 14.27 -11.19 -7.83
CA LEU A 561 15.06 -11.38 -9.03
C LEU A 561 15.83 -12.68 -8.92
N ASN A 562 15.59 -13.59 -9.85
CA ASN A 562 16.46 -14.75 -10.02
C ASN A 562 17.67 -14.32 -10.85
N TRP A 563 18.71 -13.83 -10.18
CA TRP A 563 19.92 -13.32 -10.83
C TRP A 563 20.60 -14.33 -11.73
N SER A 564 20.57 -15.63 -11.39
CA SER A 564 21.11 -16.71 -12.22
C SER A 564 20.34 -16.94 -13.52
N SER A 565 19.11 -16.43 -13.63
CA SER A 565 18.36 -16.42 -14.90
C SER A 565 18.60 -15.17 -15.75
N ILE A 566 19.18 -14.13 -15.14
CA ILE A 566 19.43 -12.83 -15.75
C ILE A 566 20.88 -12.76 -16.25
N TYR A 567 21.83 -13.21 -15.43
CA TYR A 567 23.26 -13.17 -15.71
C TYR A 567 23.89 -14.57 -15.71
N ASP A 568 24.85 -14.78 -16.60
CA ASP A 568 25.63 -16.03 -16.66
C ASP A 568 26.47 -16.23 -15.38
N ASP A 569 27.09 -15.16 -14.88
CA ASP A 569 27.78 -15.13 -13.59
C ASP A 569 27.21 -14.02 -12.70
N PRO A 570 26.21 -14.31 -11.85
CA PRO A 570 25.62 -13.30 -10.98
C PRO A 570 26.51 -12.91 -9.78
N SER A 571 27.64 -13.59 -9.56
CA SER A 571 28.59 -13.27 -8.48
C SER A 571 29.60 -12.17 -8.85
N GLY A 572 29.67 -11.83 -10.14
CA GLY A 572 30.57 -10.81 -10.66
C GLY A 572 30.23 -9.38 -10.23
N PRO A 573 31.08 -8.40 -10.60
CA PRO A 573 30.87 -7.00 -10.24
C PRO A 573 29.64 -6.41 -10.96
N LEU A 574 28.86 -5.59 -10.25
CA LEU A 574 27.65 -4.94 -10.77
C LEU A 574 27.86 -3.45 -11.01
N ILE A 575 27.40 -3.00 -12.17
CA ILE A 575 27.28 -1.59 -12.54
C ILE A 575 25.78 -1.26 -12.66
N VAL A 576 25.36 -0.19 -11.99
CA VAL A 576 23.96 0.26 -12.00
C VAL A 576 23.84 1.66 -12.57
N ASP A 577 22.98 1.85 -13.58
CA ASP A 577 22.65 3.17 -14.14
C ASP A 577 21.23 3.58 -13.74
N ILE A 578 21.10 4.69 -13.02
CA ILE A 578 19.83 5.22 -12.53
C ILE A 578 19.30 6.25 -13.52
N GLY A 579 18.08 6.03 -14.02
CA GLY A 579 17.51 6.83 -15.10
C GLY A 579 18.09 6.45 -16.46
N SER A 580 18.26 5.15 -16.70
CA SER A 580 18.99 4.62 -17.87
C SER A 580 18.40 4.98 -19.24
N GLY A 581 17.17 5.51 -19.31
CA GLY A 581 16.58 5.97 -20.57
C GLY A 581 16.46 4.85 -21.60
N ASN A 582 17.00 5.06 -22.80
CA ASN A 582 17.05 4.03 -23.85
C ASN A 582 18.15 2.97 -23.64
N GLY A 583 18.93 3.08 -22.56
CA GLY A 583 19.90 2.09 -22.13
C GLY A 583 21.16 1.99 -23.00
N LEU A 584 21.38 2.89 -23.97
CA LEU A 584 22.49 2.76 -24.92
C LEU A 584 23.86 2.72 -24.23
N PHE A 585 24.03 3.52 -23.16
CA PHE A 585 25.22 3.52 -22.33
C PHE A 585 25.51 2.11 -21.80
N LEU A 586 24.61 1.53 -21.00
CA LEU A 586 24.78 0.19 -20.44
C LEU A 586 24.85 -0.91 -21.50
N LEU A 587 24.06 -0.84 -22.58
CA LEU A 587 24.10 -1.82 -23.66
C LEU A 587 25.47 -1.84 -24.36
N ARG A 588 26.09 -0.68 -24.56
CA ARG A 588 27.45 -0.58 -25.12
C ARG A 588 28.49 -1.08 -24.12
N MET A 589 28.40 -0.68 -22.85
CA MET A 589 29.30 -1.18 -21.80
C MET A 589 29.25 -2.71 -21.69
N ALA A 590 28.05 -3.30 -21.70
CA ALA A 590 27.83 -4.74 -21.62
C ALA A 590 28.47 -5.50 -22.78
N ARG A 591 28.48 -4.92 -23.99
CA ARG A 591 29.17 -5.48 -25.16
C ARG A 591 30.69 -5.42 -25.05
N THR A 592 31.22 -4.38 -24.41
CA THR A 592 32.66 -4.17 -24.29
C THR A 592 33.27 -4.99 -23.15
N TRP A 593 32.55 -5.14 -22.03
CA TRP A 593 33.08 -5.78 -20.81
C TRP A 593 32.19 -6.96 -20.38
N SER A 594 32.45 -8.13 -20.96
CA SER A 594 31.68 -9.35 -20.69
C SER A 594 31.85 -9.91 -19.27
N SER A 595 32.87 -9.49 -18.53
CA SER A 595 33.13 -9.90 -17.15
C SER A 595 32.38 -9.08 -16.09
N LEU A 596 31.63 -8.05 -16.50
CA LEU A 596 30.87 -7.17 -15.63
C LEU A 596 29.38 -7.32 -15.92
N ASN A 597 28.55 -7.19 -14.88
CA ASN A 597 27.09 -7.17 -15.03
C ASN A 597 26.56 -5.74 -14.98
N PHE A 598 25.52 -5.48 -15.77
CA PHE A 598 24.98 -4.14 -16.00
C PHE A 598 23.47 -4.11 -15.77
N LEU A 599 23.02 -3.24 -14.85
CA LEU A 599 21.62 -3.10 -14.48
C LEU A 599 21.12 -1.66 -14.69
N GLY A 600 20.16 -1.47 -15.59
CA GLY A 600 19.48 -0.20 -15.78
C GLY A 600 18.20 -0.11 -14.93
N LEU A 601 18.06 0.97 -14.17
CA LEU A 601 16.83 1.29 -13.42
C LEU A 601 16.14 2.49 -14.07
N GLU A 602 14.91 2.31 -14.52
CA GLU A 602 14.18 3.34 -15.26
C GLU A 602 12.69 3.36 -14.85
N ILE A 603 12.11 4.52 -14.62
CA ILE A 603 10.71 4.62 -14.18
C ILE A 603 9.74 4.38 -15.35
N ASN A 604 10.16 4.74 -16.57
CA ASN A 604 9.36 4.58 -17.78
C ASN A 604 9.37 3.13 -18.28
N LYS A 605 8.31 2.40 -17.97
CA LYS A 605 8.10 1.00 -18.39
C LYS A 605 8.26 0.76 -19.90
N LYS A 606 7.91 1.74 -20.75
CA LYS A 606 8.04 1.59 -22.21
C LYS A 606 9.51 1.58 -22.65
N LEU A 607 10.36 2.38 -22.01
CA LEU A 607 11.79 2.42 -22.30
C LEU A 607 12.45 1.13 -21.86
N VAL A 608 12.15 0.66 -20.64
CA VAL A 608 12.65 -0.63 -20.13
C VAL A 608 12.32 -1.78 -21.07
N HIS A 609 11.09 -1.83 -21.60
CA HIS A 609 10.71 -2.87 -22.56
C HIS A 609 11.61 -2.88 -23.80
N ARG A 610 11.90 -1.71 -24.38
CA ARG A 610 12.81 -1.57 -25.54
C ARG A 610 14.24 -1.97 -25.20
N CYS A 611 14.71 -1.63 -24.01
CA CYS A 611 16.05 -2.04 -23.54
C CYS A 611 16.13 -3.56 -23.42
N LEU A 612 15.11 -4.22 -22.86
CA LEU A 612 15.05 -5.68 -22.76
C LEU A 612 14.97 -6.37 -24.14
N GLU A 613 14.21 -5.82 -25.09
CA GLU A 613 14.23 -6.28 -26.49
C GLU A 613 15.63 -6.17 -27.10
N SER A 614 16.34 -5.08 -26.80
CA SER A 614 17.71 -4.86 -27.29
C SER A 614 18.71 -5.86 -26.67
N VAL A 615 18.61 -6.12 -25.36
CA VAL A 615 19.39 -7.18 -24.68
C VAL A 615 19.20 -8.52 -25.38
N GLN A 616 17.95 -8.91 -25.67
CA GLN A 616 17.64 -10.15 -26.37
C GLN A 616 18.19 -10.16 -27.80
N LYS A 617 17.98 -9.08 -28.55
CA LYS A 617 18.44 -8.94 -29.94
C LYS A 617 19.96 -9.04 -30.05
N PHE A 618 20.70 -8.49 -29.09
CA PHE A 618 22.16 -8.55 -29.07
C PHE A 618 22.71 -9.81 -28.37
N GLY A 619 21.85 -10.67 -27.83
CA GLY A 619 22.26 -11.88 -27.12
C GLY A 619 23.05 -11.62 -25.84
N LEU A 620 22.83 -10.47 -25.20
CA LEU A 620 23.58 -10.08 -24.00
C LEU A 620 23.12 -10.91 -22.79
N ARG A 621 24.10 -11.49 -22.10
CA ARG A 621 23.91 -12.28 -20.88
C ARG A 621 24.45 -11.60 -19.62
N ASN A 622 24.89 -10.35 -19.75
CA ASN A 622 25.46 -9.54 -18.67
C ASN A 622 24.76 -8.17 -18.56
N GLY A 623 23.59 -7.99 -19.19
CA GLY A 623 22.84 -6.72 -19.19
C GLY A 623 21.35 -6.93 -18.91
N HIS A 624 20.76 -6.12 -18.03
CA HIS A 624 19.35 -6.19 -17.67
C HIS A 624 18.75 -4.81 -17.33
N PHE A 625 17.42 -4.68 -17.43
CA PHE A 625 16.72 -3.42 -17.19
C PHE A 625 15.43 -3.64 -16.39
N ILE A 626 15.16 -2.76 -15.43
CA ILE A 626 14.01 -2.86 -14.52
C ILE A 626 13.19 -1.58 -14.54
N SER A 627 11.87 -1.73 -14.66
CA SER A 627 10.92 -0.64 -14.51
C SER A 627 10.65 -0.36 -13.03
N THR A 628 11.24 0.71 -12.49
CA THR A 628 11.11 1.03 -11.07
C THR A 628 11.44 2.49 -10.72
N ASN A 629 10.98 2.93 -9.55
CA ASN A 629 11.47 4.15 -8.91
C ASN A 629 12.70 3.81 -8.05
N ALA A 630 13.89 4.10 -8.57
CA ALA A 630 15.15 3.82 -7.87
C ALA A 630 15.21 4.43 -6.47
N THR A 631 14.59 5.60 -6.24
CA THR A 631 14.59 6.26 -4.92
C THR A 631 14.06 5.35 -3.81
N THR A 632 13.04 4.54 -4.12
CA THR A 632 12.40 3.66 -3.14
C THR A 632 12.87 2.22 -3.26
N THR A 633 13.28 1.75 -4.44
CA THR A 633 13.57 0.32 -4.65
C THR A 633 15.04 -0.03 -4.80
N PHE A 634 15.95 0.94 -4.94
CA PHE A 634 17.37 0.68 -5.20
C PHE A 634 17.96 -0.29 -4.17
N ARG A 635 17.79 0.01 -2.87
CA ARG A 635 18.28 -0.84 -1.79
C ARG A 635 17.77 -2.27 -1.94
N SER A 636 16.45 -2.44 -2.07
CA SER A 636 15.79 -3.75 -2.20
C SER A 636 16.29 -4.58 -3.38
N ILE A 637 16.53 -3.94 -4.53
CA ILE A 637 16.99 -4.62 -5.73
C ILE A 637 18.46 -5.01 -5.54
N VAL A 638 19.30 -4.03 -5.24
CA VAL A 638 20.76 -4.21 -5.26
C VAL A 638 21.24 -5.06 -4.07
N SER A 639 20.60 -4.99 -2.91
CA SER A 639 20.95 -5.86 -1.76
C SER A 639 20.65 -7.34 -2.01
N SER A 640 19.82 -7.67 -3.00
CA SER A 640 19.53 -9.06 -3.36
C SER A 640 20.54 -9.64 -4.36
N TYR A 641 21.40 -8.80 -4.94
CA TYR A 641 22.39 -9.21 -5.92
C TYR A 641 23.55 -9.95 -5.21
N PRO A 642 23.97 -11.14 -5.68
CA PRO A 642 24.92 -11.96 -4.92
C PRO A 642 26.38 -11.57 -5.07
N GLY A 643 26.73 -10.76 -6.09
CA GLY A 643 28.05 -10.13 -6.21
C GLY A 643 28.12 -8.80 -5.44
N PHE A 644 28.98 -7.89 -5.91
CA PHE A 644 29.18 -6.59 -5.26
C PHE A 644 28.94 -5.41 -6.22
N LEU A 645 28.51 -4.28 -5.67
CA LEU A 645 28.22 -3.06 -6.42
C LEU A 645 29.51 -2.26 -6.65
N LEU A 646 29.99 -2.24 -7.89
CA LEU A 646 31.24 -1.58 -8.28
C LEU A 646 31.03 -0.13 -8.72
N LEU A 647 29.95 0.17 -9.43
CA LEU A 647 29.69 1.52 -9.96
C LEU A 647 28.21 1.84 -9.94
N VAL A 648 27.88 3.05 -9.51
CA VAL A 648 26.55 3.65 -9.76
C VAL A 648 26.71 4.89 -10.62
N SER A 649 25.97 4.99 -11.72
CA SER A 649 25.90 6.17 -12.55
C SER A 649 24.55 6.88 -12.43
N VAL A 650 24.59 8.21 -12.36
CA VAL A 650 23.42 9.09 -12.49
C VAL A 650 23.76 10.14 -13.55
N GLN A 651 23.13 10.01 -14.71
CA GLN A 651 23.50 10.80 -15.89
C GLN A 651 22.33 11.67 -16.36
N CYS A 652 22.60 12.97 -16.47
CA CYS A 652 21.72 13.99 -17.01
C CYS A 652 20.26 13.86 -16.53
N PRO A 653 20.02 13.84 -15.20
CA PRO A 653 18.66 13.74 -14.67
C PRO A 653 17.81 14.92 -15.16
N ASP A 654 16.56 14.66 -15.53
CA ASP A 654 15.66 15.69 -16.08
C ASP A 654 15.58 16.90 -15.13
N PRO A 655 16.01 18.08 -15.58
CA PRO A 655 16.13 19.23 -14.71
C PRO A 655 14.80 19.91 -14.37
N ASP A 656 13.68 19.64 -15.08
CA ASP A 656 12.47 20.50 -15.19
C ASP A 656 12.29 21.50 -14.03
N PHE A 657 13.01 22.63 -14.14
CA PHE A 657 13.14 23.62 -13.09
C PHE A 657 11.90 24.52 -12.97
N ASN A 658 11.02 24.45 -13.98
CA ASN A 658 9.80 25.25 -14.09
C ASN A 658 8.69 24.78 -13.15
N LYS A 659 8.86 23.61 -12.50
CA LYS A 659 7.96 23.12 -11.45
C LYS A 659 8.74 22.95 -10.15
N SER A 660 8.39 23.72 -9.12
CA SER A 660 9.01 23.67 -7.78
C SER A 660 9.08 22.27 -7.19
N ASP A 661 8.12 21.41 -7.53
CA ASP A 661 7.97 20.05 -7.03
C ASP A 661 8.84 19.01 -7.76
N HIS A 662 9.48 19.39 -8.87
CA HIS A 662 10.29 18.51 -9.72
C HIS A 662 11.80 18.65 -9.50
N ARG A 663 12.25 19.79 -8.93
CA ARG A 663 13.68 20.08 -8.62
C ARG A 663 14.36 19.11 -7.63
N TRP A 664 13.62 18.17 -7.06
CA TRP A 664 14.00 17.35 -5.91
C TRP A 664 13.98 15.84 -6.16
N ARG A 665 13.70 15.39 -7.39
CA ARG A 665 13.21 14.01 -7.63
C ARG A 665 14.25 12.96 -8.02
N MET A 666 15.54 13.28 -8.19
CA MET A 666 16.52 12.27 -8.60
C MET A 666 17.65 11.93 -7.63
N LEU A 667 17.74 12.58 -6.46
CA LEU A 667 18.71 12.21 -5.42
C LEU A 667 18.18 12.54 -4.03
N GLN A 668 17.26 11.72 -3.54
CA GLN A 668 16.85 11.80 -2.14
C GLN A 668 17.92 11.21 -1.22
N ARG A 669 17.92 11.69 0.03
CA ARG A 669 18.85 11.22 1.07
C ARG A 669 18.88 9.69 1.17
N THR A 670 17.70 9.05 1.14
CA THR A 670 17.53 7.59 1.22
C THR A 670 18.25 6.85 0.10
N LEU A 671 18.15 7.34 -1.15
CA LEU A 671 18.84 6.76 -2.30
C LEU A 671 20.36 6.87 -2.15
N ILE A 672 20.86 8.05 -1.76
CA ILE A 672 22.30 8.29 -1.60
C ILE A 672 22.87 7.40 -0.50
N GLU A 673 22.19 7.30 0.65
CA GLU A 673 22.62 6.45 1.75
C GLU A 673 22.58 4.97 1.34
N ALA A 674 21.55 4.52 0.61
CA ALA A 674 21.52 3.17 0.05
C ALA A 674 22.67 2.87 -0.92
N ILE A 675 22.99 3.81 -1.84
CA ILE A 675 24.14 3.68 -2.73
C ILE A 675 25.41 3.59 -1.89
N THR A 676 25.63 4.53 -0.97
CA THR A 676 26.83 4.62 -0.14
C THR A 676 27.08 3.35 0.68
N ASP A 677 26.03 2.78 1.26
CA ASP A 677 26.15 1.60 2.10
C ASP A 677 26.44 0.34 1.28
N LEU A 678 25.77 0.17 0.13
CA LEU A 678 25.89 -1.03 -0.72
C LEU A 678 27.10 -1.02 -1.66
N LEU A 679 27.71 0.13 -1.91
CA LEU A 679 28.90 0.27 -2.76
C LEU A 679 30.07 -0.55 -2.18
N SER A 680 30.86 -1.24 -2.99
CA SER A 680 32.07 -1.94 -2.51
C SER A 680 33.15 -0.95 -2.03
N GLY A 681 34.18 -1.43 -1.32
CA GLY A 681 35.31 -0.59 -0.88
C GLY A 681 35.98 0.17 -2.03
N GLU A 682 36.19 -0.49 -3.17
CA GLU A 682 36.72 0.13 -4.39
C GLU A 682 35.64 0.78 -5.28
N GLY A 683 34.39 0.80 -4.82
CA GLY A 683 33.27 1.17 -5.65
C GLY A 683 33.17 2.68 -5.85
N LYS A 684 32.58 3.09 -6.98
CA LYS A 684 32.53 4.48 -7.42
C LYS A 684 31.11 4.96 -7.72
N VAL A 685 30.92 6.27 -7.68
CA VAL A 685 29.71 6.94 -8.15
C VAL A 685 30.09 7.93 -9.25
N PHE A 686 29.52 7.75 -10.44
CA PHE A 686 29.70 8.65 -11.56
C PHE A 686 28.47 9.55 -11.73
N LEU A 687 28.70 10.87 -11.67
CA LEU A 687 27.66 11.87 -11.83
C LEU A 687 27.97 12.72 -13.06
N GLN A 688 26.97 12.95 -13.90
CA GLN A 688 27.11 13.76 -15.11
C GLN A 688 25.87 14.61 -15.36
N SER A 689 26.04 15.87 -15.76
CA SER A 689 24.95 16.70 -16.30
C SER A 689 25.50 17.83 -17.17
N ASP A 690 24.75 18.18 -18.22
CA ASP A 690 24.97 19.31 -19.12
C ASP A 690 24.67 20.66 -18.45
N ILE A 691 24.09 20.63 -17.24
CA ILE A 691 23.78 21.81 -16.45
C ILE A 691 24.66 21.84 -15.21
N LYS A 692 25.59 22.80 -15.15
CA LYS A 692 26.57 22.97 -14.06
C LYS A 692 25.93 22.97 -12.67
N SER A 693 24.79 23.66 -12.53
CA SER A 693 24.07 23.77 -11.26
C SER A 693 23.47 22.43 -10.81
N VAL A 694 22.98 21.59 -11.74
CA VAL A 694 22.51 20.23 -11.45
C VAL A 694 23.68 19.37 -10.99
N ALA A 695 24.77 19.32 -11.77
CA ALA A 695 25.97 18.54 -11.43
C ALA A 695 26.53 18.92 -10.06
N THR A 696 26.61 20.24 -9.78
CA THR A 696 27.10 20.77 -8.50
C THR A 696 26.21 20.35 -7.34
N ARG A 697 24.89 20.43 -7.52
CA ARG A 697 23.92 20.00 -6.52
C ARG A 697 24.00 18.49 -6.25
N MET A 698 24.08 17.67 -7.29
CA MET A 698 24.24 16.22 -7.13
C MET A 698 25.50 15.90 -6.32
N LYS A 699 26.64 16.49 -6.69
CA LYS A 699 27.92 16.35 -5.97
C LYS A 699 27.77 16.73 -4.49
N GLN A 700 27.16 17.88 -4.20
CA GLN A 700 26.95 18.35 -2.82
C GLN A 700 26.04 17.42 -2.01
N GLN A 701 24.99 16.87 -2.62
CA GLN A 701 24.10 15.93 -1.95
C GLN A 701 24.81 14.62 -1.62
N PHE A 702 25.59 14.06 -2.54
CA PHE A 702 26.37 12.85 -2.28
C PHE A 702 27.43 13.07 -1.21
N ILE A 703 28.13 14.20 -1.21
CA ILE A 703 29.10 14.53 -0.14
C ILE A 703 28.37 14.66 1.22
N ARG A 704 27.25 15.39 1.25
CA ARG A 704 26.50 15.65 2.49
C ARG A 704 25.91 14.37 3.09
N TYR A 705 25.26 13.54 2.27
CA TYR A 705 24.53 12.35 2.74
C TYR A 705 25.36 11.07 2.68
N GLY A 706 26.52 11.08 2.01
CA GLY A 706 27.52 10.00 2.05
C GLY A 706 28.28 9.91 3.38
N ARG A 707 28.08 10.87 4.30
CA ARG A 707 28.61 10.87 5.68
C ARG A 707 30.12 10.61 5.78
N GLY A 708 30.91 11.20 4.87
CA GLY A 708 32.36 11.02 4.81
C GLY A 708 32.83 9.70 4.18
N LYS A 709 31.93 8.79 3.83
CA LYS A 709 32.25 7.54 3.12
C LYS A 709 32.42 7.72 1.61
N LEU A 710 32.11 8.91 1.06
CA LEU A 710 32.28 9.23 -0.36
C LEU A 710 33.10 10.50 -0.50
N LEU A 711 34.18 10.41 -1.27
CA LEU A 711 35.10 11.50 -1.56
C LEU A 711 35.22 11.68 -3.07
N VAL A 712 35.61 12.88 -3.51
CA VAL A 712 35.93 13.09 -4.94
C VAL A 712 37.17 12.27 -5.28
N ASP A 713 37.10 11.47 -6.34
CA ASP A 713 38.18 10.59 -6.79
C ASP A 713 39.23 11.42 -7.54
N VAL A 714 40.13 12.06 -6.80
CA VAL A 714 41.15 12.96 -7.37
C VAL A 714 42.40 12.22 -7.85
N ASP A 715 42.65 11.01 -7.33
CA ASP A 715 43.87 10.23 -7.55
C ASP A 715 43.66 9.01 -8.46
N GLY A 716 42.48 8.87 -9.06
CA GLY A 716 42.17 7.78 -10.00
C GLY A 716 43.09 7.81 -11.23
N ILE A 717 43.73 6.67 -11.51
CA ILE A 717 44.56 6.50 -12.71
C ILE A 717 43.72 6.77 -13.98
N GLY A 718 44.18 7.70 -14.82
CA GLY A 718 43.52 8.04 -16.10
C GLY A 718 42.42 9.11 -16.00
N VAL A 719 42.34 9.82 -14.89
CA VAL A 719 41.29 10.81 -14.60
C VAL A 719 41.88 12.23 -14.63
N GLU A 720 41.52 13.03 -15.64
CA GLU A 720 41.94 14.44 -15.72
C GLU A 720 40.82 15.38 -15.29
N TYR A 721 41.10 16.24 -14.31
CA TYR A 721 40.21 17.32 -13.89
C TYR A 721 40.58 18.65 -14.55
N ASP A 722 39.57 19.49 -14.82
CA ASP A 722 39.76 20.88 -15.21
C ASP A 722 40.06 21.77 -13.99
N GLY A 723 40.37 23.06 -14.23
CA GLY A 723 40.65 24.03 -13.17
C GLY A 723 39.46 24.31 -12.23
N GLU A 724 38.27 23.80 -12.54
CA GLU A 724 37.06 23.91 -11.72
C GLU A 724 36.71 22.60 -10.98
N GLY A 725 37.53 21.55 -11.13
CA GLY A 725 37.35 20.26 -10.46
C GLY A 725 36.28 19.37 -11.12
N TRP A 726 36.07 19.47 -12.43
CA TRP A 726 35.26 18.54 -13.24
C TRP A 726 36.12 17.67 -14.13
N LEU A 727 35.66 16.45 -14.43
CA LEU A 727 36.35 15.57 -15.38
C LEU A 727 36.31 16.14 -16.79
N LYS A 728 37.48 16.29 -17.42
CA LYS A 728 37.60 16.76 -18.81
C LYS A 728 36.98 15.80 -19.81
N HIS A 729 37.08 14.50 -19.56
CA HIS A 729 36.65 13.44 -20.47
C HIS A 729 35.77 12.41 -19.77
N ASN A 730 34.95 11.71 -20.56
CA ASN A 730 34.20 10.56 -20.07
C ASN A 730 35.18 9.40 -19.80
N PRO A 731 35.22 8.86 -18.57
CA PRO A 731 36.21 7.85 -18.18
C PRO A 731 35.92 6.44 -18.75
N PHE A 732 34.75 6.21 -19.35
CA PHE A 732 34.29 4.88 -19.77
C PHE A 732 34.46 4.61 -21.26
N SER A 733 35.02 5.53 -22.07
CA SER A 733 35.09 5.41 -23.55
C SER A 733 33.73 5.18 -24.26
N VAL A 734 32.62 5.17 -23.51
CA VAL A 734 31.26 4.91 -23.94
C VAL A 734 30.41 6.08 -23.49
N GLN A 735 29.81 6.78 -24.45
CA GLN A 735 28.92 7.91 -24.20
C GLN A 735 27.46 7.48 -24.12
N SER A 736 26.68 8.16 -23.28
CA SER A 736 25.22 8.03 -23.28
C SER A 736 24.58 8.75 -24.48
N ASP A 737 23.33 8.42 -24.80
CA ASP A 737 22.58 9.06 -25.89
C ASP A 737 22.56 10.59 -25.73
N TRP A 738 22.29 11.05 -24.50
CA TRP A 738 22.21 12.48 -24.19
C TRP A 738 23.57 13.16 -24.26
N GLU A 739 24.61 12.49 -23.75
CA GLU A 739 25.98 13.01 -23.82
C GLU A 739 26.43 13.26 -25.26
N GLN A 740 26.19 12.29 -26.16
CA GLN A 740 26.50 12.44 -27.58
C GLN A 740 25.79 13.68 -28.15
N HIS A 741 24.49 13.82 -27.88
CA HIS A 741 23.68 14.96 -28.35
C HIS A 741 24.14 16.32 -27.78
N VAL A 742 24.65 16.36 -26.56
CA VAL A 742 25.21 17.59 -25.95
C VAL A 742 26.56 17.94 -26.57
N ILE A 743 27.46 16.95 -26.71
CA ILE A 743 28.79 17.15 -27.30
C ILE A 743 28.69 17.56 -28.77
N ASP A 744 27.81 16.92 -29.55
CA ASP A 744 27.62 17.23 -30.98
C ASP A 744 27.15 18.68 -31.21
N ARG A 745 26.53 19.31 -30.22
CA ARG A 745 26.10 20.72 -30.25
C ARG A 745 27.16 21.69 -29.70
N GLY A 746 28.27 21.18 -29.18
CA GLY A 746 29.35 21.99 -28.60
C GLY A 746 29.09 22.47 -27.18
N ASP A 747 28.07 21.92 -26.50
CA ASP A 747 27.73 22.29 -25.12
C ASP A 747 28.67 21.58 -24.11
N PRO A 748 28.99 22.21 -22.97
CA PRO A 748 29.87 21.63 -21.97
C PRO A 748 29.20 20.49 -21.20
N MET A 749 30.03 19.58 -20.69
CA MET A 749 29.57 18.46 -19.86
C MET A 749 30.29 18.44 -18.52
N TYR A 750 29.52 18.54 -17.43
CA TYR A 750 30.05 18.56 -16.07
C TYR A 750 29.98 17.16 -15.46
N ARG A 751 31.14 16.64 -15.09
CA ARG A 751 31.32 15.24 -14.69
C ARG A 751 32.13 15.14 -13.40
N VAL A 752 31.73 14.27 -12.49
CA VAL A 752 32.50 13.99 -11.29
C VAL A 752 32.45 12.50 -10.98
N MET A 753 33.61 11.97 -10.57
CA MET A 753 33.73 10.65 -9.99
C MET A 753 33.87 10.79 -8.48
N LEU A 754 33.08 10.05 -7.74
CA LEU A 754 33.25 9.88 -6.30
C LEU A 754 33.71 8.46 -6.02
N ALA A 755 34.70 8.29 -5.16
CA ALA A 755 35.14 6.97 -4.69
C ALA A 755 34.64 6.74 -3.27
N LYS A 756 34.35 5.47 -2.94
CA LYS A 756 34.15 5.07 -1.55
C LYS A 756 35.48 5.25 -0.81
N ALA A 757 35.43 5.93 0.33
CA ALA A 757 36.59 6.05 1.20
C ALA A 757 36.78 4.72 1.94
N ASP A 758 38.03 4.25 2.03
CA ASP A 758 38.38 3.12 2.88
C ASP A 758 38.02 3.48 4.33
N GLY A 759 37.13 2.68 4.93
CA GLY A 759 36.74 2.86 6.31
C GLY A 759 37.94 2.56 7.22
N ASN A 760 38.38 3.54 8.00
CA ASN A 760 39.18 3.28 9.21
C ASN A 760 38.36 2.50 10.24
#